data_AF-A0A3E0N4H6-F1
#
_entry.id   AF-A0A3E0N4H6-F1
#
_cell.length_a   1.000
_cell.length_b   1.000
_cell.length_c   1.000
_cell.angle_alpha   90.00
_cell.angle_beta   90.00
_cell.angle_gamma   90.00
#
_symmetry.space_group_name_H-M   'P 1'
#
loop_
_entity.id
_entity.type
_entity.pdbx_description
1 polymer ?
#
loop_
_entity_poly.entity_id
_entity_poly.type
_entity_poly.pdbx_seq_one_letter_code
_entity_poly.pdbx_strand_id
1 'polypeptide(L)'
;MTRRTNRLVRDRIDRRTGTAALVVFLVLAAGWQSAVGSPVRRAIRGGEVTDSQGFLWDFHPNNGSFRRGTNRRAFNNACVLSLNGNTVSFNKNQITFVGGELLLFGQSGTLQVQRRVKIDTEKSVVRYVDTFRNPGAAAVTLMVTLTTNLFDTPQSILTDTGGNFAGALTKEDSGLALVQNHQGRAPSLLLYLPHHPKKATAAMQVHNSNRSFVTNYQLVIPAQQSVALTHGIAQRNLGGKDSAAIAKEFDPFKHRDWLEGLPTEMRRSIVNRRQPFYLDDDDARFRLTDEIRALAAAWEVEPSADEDILVLDEESQLRGTFESEPLTLRTRYGELTVQLEEVAAIVGGGKNTSEAQLFFHSGEIFGGELADVDWNFASAEGLTATPQPAQISALFLRLPAASAESPPTTPALVKTVWGDRIAIAESANPEIALASAWGSFAVKLREIRGLFPVRDPQPRFLLSLVDGSRLHVIPQQPTLALETTRFGAIQLASSEVTLLSGAPLEKRTRKNDQERASRVPLLFLRGENRLVCRLASEQLEVETDTADVMIDTATLLSLERTAEPPAAVFRFRTARQGEREITGALRAIAIPVEFRGTRWAIPVRHLNHFRQPAPASDEETAEDDTAPTPTEGVLVPRALRDRPTGRGIRKPLSQDA
;
A
#
# COMPACT_ATOMS: atom_id res chain seq x y z
N MET A 1 25.80 -68.35 -1.99
CA MET A 1 26.49 -69.04 -3.09
C MET A 1 25.50 -69.24 -4.23
N THR A 2 25.72 -68.59 -5.37
CA THR A 2 25.74 -69.12 -6.75
C THR A 2 25.34 -67.97 -7.70
N ARG A 3 26.17 -67.79 -8.74
CA ARG A 3 26.21 -66.67 -9.68
C ARG A 3 25.20 -66.80 -10.83
N ARG A 4 25.09 -65.67 -11.56
CA ARG A 4 24.70 -65.42 -12.97
C ARG A 4 23.22 -65.05 -13.15
N THR A 5 22.89 -63.94 -13.79
CA THR A 5 23.18 -63.69 -15.22
C THR A 5 23.01 -62.21 -15.59
N ASN A 6 23.92 -61.72 -16.45
CA ASN A 6 23.82 -60.46 -17.20
C ASN A 6 22.87 -60.64 -18.39
N ARG A 7 22.06 -59.63 -18.70
CA ARG A 7 21.67 -59.34 -20.08
C ARG A 7 21.40 -57.85 -20.29
N LEU A 8 22.22 -57.26 -21.17
CA LEU A 8 22.01 -55.96 -21.77
C LEU A 8 20.68 -55.92 -22.52
N VAL A 9 19.94 -54.82 -22.38
CA VAL A 9 19.11 -54.25 -23.45
C VAL A 9 19.38 -52.75 -23.49
N ARG A 10 19.89 -52.30 -24.64
CA ARG A 10 19.96 -50.90 -25.06
C ARG A 10 18.54 -50.38 -25.19
N ASP A 11 18.26 -49.18 -24.67
CA ASP A 11 17.29 -48.33 -25.34
C ASP A 11 17.57 -46.83 -25.20
N ARG A 12 16.99 -46.14 -26.18
CA ARG A 12 17.31 -44.84 -26.80
C ARG A 12 17.60 -43.64 -25.89
N ILE A 13 18.63 -42.92 -26.32
CA ILE A 13 18.87 -41.50 -26.04
C ILE A 13 17.93 -40.70 -26.95
N ASP A 14 16.87 -40.13 -26.37
CA ASP A 14 16.14 -39.02 -27.01
C ASP A 14 16.65 -37.69 -26.45
N ARG A 15 17.40 -37.00 -27.30
CA ARG A 15 17.78 -35.60 -27.13
C ARG A 15 16.54 -34.73 -27.36
N ARG A 16 15.98 -34.18 -26.28
CA ARG A 16 15.23 -32.91 -26.37
C ARG A 16 16.14 -31.80 -25.87
N THR A 17 16.67 -31.04 -26.82
CA THR A 17 17.27 -29.72 -26.66
C THR A 17 16.26 -28.80 -25.98
N GLY A 18 16.39 -28.66 -24.66
CA GLY A 18 15.78 -27.56 -23.92
C GLY A 18 16.64 -26.32 -24.10
N THR A 19 16.18 -25.39 -24.94
CA THR A 19 16.74 -24.06 -25.09
C THR A 19 16.57 -23.33 -23.76
N ALA A 20 17.64 -23.25 -22.97
CA ALA A 20 17.67 -22.46 -21.75
C ALA A 20 17.64 -20.98 -22.13
N ALA A 21 16.49 -20.33 -21.94
CA ALA A 21 16.37 -18.87 -22.01
C ALA A 21 17.08 -18.26 -20.79
N LEU A 22 18.35 -17.92 -20.98
CA LEU A 22 19.13 -17.11 -20.05
C LEU A 22 18.60 -15.66 -20.12
N VAL A 23 17.66 -15.30 -19.25
CA VAL A 23 17.19 -13.92 -19.11
C VAL A 23 18.24 -13.14 -18.31
N VAL A 24 19.18 -12.51 -19.04
CA VAL A 24 20.09 -11.50 -18.49
C VAL A 24 19.37 -10.16 -18.48
N PHE A 25 18.86 -9.75 -17.31
CA PHE A 25 18.41 -8.37 -17.09
C PHE A 25 19.64 -7.47 -16.92
N LEU A 26 20.16 -6.97 -18.04
CA LEU A 26 21.13 -5.86 -18.08
C LEU A 26 20.31 -4.57 -18.13
N VAL A 27 20.02 -3.99 -16.96
CA VAL A 27 19.36 -2.68 -16.89
C VAL A 27 20.34 -1.62 -17.39
N LEU A 28 19.89 -0.89 -18.41
CA LEU A 28 20.51 0.27 -19.05
C LEU A 28 20.97 1.30 -18.01
N ALA A 29 22.28 1.37 -17.81
CA ALA A 29 22.97 2.49 -17.15
C ALA A 29 23.75 3.29 -18.21
N ALA A 30 23.04 3.90 -19.16
CA ALA A 30 23.62 4.89 -20.07
C ALA A 30 22.50 5.78 -20.60
N GLY A 31 22.58 7.09 -20.32
CA GLY A 31 21.69 8.08 -20.95
C GLY A 31 20.99 9.08 -20.02
N TRP A 32 21.47 9.33 -18.80
CA TRP A 32 20.95 10.41 -17.95
C TRP A 32 22.09 11.32 -17.48
N GLN A 33 22.58 12.20 -18.37
CA GLN A 33 23.45 13.31 -18.01
C GLN A 33 22.93 14.59 -18.64
N SER A 34 22.01 15.27 -17.95
CA SER A 34 21.76 16.70 -18.15
C SER A 34 22.28 17.44 -16.92
N ALA A 35 23.22 18.34 -17.16
CA ALA A 35 23.93 19.11 -16.16
C ALA A 35 23.12 20.36 -15.77
N VAL A 36 22.29 20.26 -14.73
CA VAL A 36 21.90 21.42 -13.92
C VAL A 36 22.31 21.10 -12.48
N GLY A 37 23.40 21.72 -12.04
CA GLY A 37 24.01 21.44 -10.74
C GLY A 37 23.24 22.13 -9.62
N SER A 38 22.34 21.41 -8.93
CA SER A 38 21.87 21.84 -7.61
C SER A 38 23.08 22.16 -6.71
N PRO A 39 23.07 23.23 -5.90
CA PRO A 39 24.19 23.60 -5.02
C PRO A 39 24.62 22.45 -4.08
N VAL A 40 23.72 21.52 -3.77
CA VAL A 40 24.00 20.27 -3.02
C VAL A 40 25.04 19.39 -3.74
N ARG A 41 25.08 19.38 -5.08
CA ARG A 41 26.02 18.57 -5.88
C ARG A 41 27.49 18.99 -5.70
N ARG A 42 27.79 20.26 -5.40
CA ARG A 42 29.17 20.72 -5.16
C ARG A 42 29.66 20.42 -3.74
N ALA A 43 28.78 20.42 -2.74
CA ALA A 43 29.17 20.23 -1.33
C ALA A 43 29.55 18.78 -0.99
N ILE A 44 28.81 17.79 -1.52
CA ILE A 44 29.03 16.37 -1.14
C ILE A 44 30.37 15.81 -1.66
N ARG A 45 31.03 16.46 -2.64
CA ARG A 45 32.36 16.04 -3.10
C ARG A 45 33.44 16.09 -2.01
N GLY A 46 33.25 16.88 -0.96
CA GLY A 46 34.12 16.90 0.22
C GLY A 46 33.69 15.93 1.34
N GLY A 47 32.56 15.25 1.19
CA GLY A 47 31.95 14.43 2.24
C GLY A 47 31.31 15.25 3.37
N GLU A 48 31.20 16.57 3.23
CA GLU A 48 30.67 17.46 4.27
C GLU A 48 29.52 18.32 3.72
N VAL A 49 28.41 18.39 4.47
CA VAL A 49 27.24 19.22 4.17
C VAL A 49 26.80 19.94 5.43
N THR A 50 26.53 21.24 5.37
CA THR A 50 25.91 21.98 6.48
C THR A 50 24.44 22.21 6.17
N ASP A 51 23.55 21.92 7.12
CA ASP A 51 22.11 22.13 6.97
C ASP A 51 21.66 23.55 7.38
N SER A 52 20.36 23.84 7.22
CA SER A 52 19.77 25.15 7.51
C SER A 52 19.81 25.55 8.98
N GLN A 53 20.02 24.59 9.88
CA GLN A 53 20.21 24.82 11.32
C GLN A 53 21.70 24.95 11.69
N GLY A 54 22.60 24.94 10.70
CA GLY A 54 24.03 25.08 10.89
C GLY A 54 24.73 23.78 11.34
N PHE A 55 24.04 22.63 11.29
CA PHE A 55 24.67 21.37 11.66
C PHE A 55 25.48 20.78 10.51
N LEU A 56 26.70 20.33 10.84
CA LEU A 56 27.60 19.65 9.91
C LEU A 56 27.28 18.16 9.84
N TRP A 57 27.23 17.63 8.63
CA TRP A 57 27.05 16.23 8.28
C TRP A 57 28.29 15.75 7.51
N ASP A 58 29.15 14.98 8.18
CA ASP A 58 30.44 14.49 7.65
C ASP A 58 30.40 12.99 7.31
N PHE A 59 30.05 12.72 6.07
CA PHE A 59 29.78 11.39 5.55
C PHE A 59 31.05 10.56 5.35
N HIS A 60 30.98 9.27 5.71
CA HIS A 60 32.04 8.31 5.49
C HIS A 60 31.78 7.47 4.23
N PRO A 61 32.58 7.64 3.16
CA PRO A 61 32.32 7.05 1.84
C PRO A 61 32.28 5.51 1.82
N ASN A 62 32.96 4.84 2.74
CA ASN A 62 33.11 3.38 2.66
C ASN A 62 31.92 2.60 3.25
N ASN A 63 31.13 3.21 4.15
CA ASN A 63 30.14 2.48 4.95
C ASN A 63 28.80 3.23 5.09
N GLY A 64 28.64 4.41 4.47
CA GLY A 64 27.39 5.14 4.58
C GLY A 64 27.15 5.87 5.91
N SER A 65 28.08 5.76 6.86
CA SER A 65 27.93 6.32 8.22
C SER A 65 28.34 7.80 8.27
N PHE A 66 28.01 8.47 9.36
CA PHE A 66 28.62 9.77 9.67
C PHE A 66 29.75 9.61 10.69
N ARG A 67 30.79 10.46 10.62
CA ARG A 67 31.99 10.33 11.46
C ARG A 67 31.91 11.13 12.75
N ARG A 68 31.76 12.46 12.69
CA ARG A 68 31.85 13.32 13.88
C ARG A 68 30.71 14.31 14.06
N GLY A 69 30.09 14.74 12.96
CA GLY A 69 29.03 15.74 12.92
C GLY A 69 29.48 17.11 13.41
N THR A 70 28.52 17.91 13.89
CA THR A 70 28.77 19.28 14.33
C THR A 70 29.77 19.35 15.48
N ASN A 71 30.65 20.35 15.42
CA ASN A 71 31.73 20.59 16.39
C ASN A 71 32.68 19.39 16.58
N ARG A 72 32.63 18.41 15.67
CA ARG A 72 33.34 17.12 15.77
C ARG A 72 33.03 16.35 17.07
N ARG A 73 31.82 16.53 17.62
CA ARG A 73 31.40 15.97 18.92
C ARG A 73 29.99 15.38 18.93
N ALA A 74 29.22 15.49 17.86
CA ALA A 74 27.87 14.93 17.83
C ALA A 74 27.90 13.39 17.96
N PHE A 75 28.82 12.75 17.24
CA PHE A 75 29.02 11.31 17.28
C PHE A 75 30.50 10.95 17.10
N ASN A 76 30.89 9.73 17.44
CA ASN A 76 32.16 9.10 17.05
C ASN A 76 31.99 8.25 15.77
N ASN A 77 30.79 7.73 15.59
CA ASN A 77 30.24 7.26 14.31
C ASN A 77 28.71 7.12 14.46
N ALA A 78 27.94 7.31 13.39
CA ALA A 78 26.48 7.16 13.43
C ALA A 78 25.95 6.35 12.25
N CYS A 79 24.91 5.56 12.50
CA CYS A 79 24.21 4.76 11.49
C CYS A 79 25.12 3.75 10.76
N VAL A 80 26.09 3.16 11.47
CA VAL A 80 26.94 2.09 10.92
C VAL A 80 26.08 0.84 10.69
N LEU A 81 26.12 0.29 9.47
CA LEU A 81 25.36 -0.91 9.10
C LEU A 81 26.22 -2.16 9.21
N SER A 82 25.73 -3.15 9.95
CA SER A 82 26.24 -4.50 9.91
C SER A 82 25.12 -5.51 9.68
N LEU A 83 25.48 -6.62 9.02
CA LEU A 83 24.60 -7.72 8.65
C LEU A 83 25.19 -9.00 9.21
N ASN A 84 24.42 -9.70 10.05
CA ASN A 84 24.86 -10.91 10.75
C ASN A 84 26.23 -10.71 11.46
N GLY A 85 26.40 -9.56 12.12
CA GLY A 85 27.64 -9.18 12.81
C GLY A 85 28.74 -8.58 11.93
N ASN A 86 28.65 -8.69 10.59
CA ASN A 86 29.67 -8.18 9.68
C ASN A 86 29.34 -6.77 9.18
N THR A 87 30.26 -5.82 9.32
CA THR A 87 30.07 -4.46 8.78
C THR A 87 30.01 -4.50 7.26
N VAL A 88 29.02 -3.84 6.67
CA VAL A 88 28.87 -3.77 5.21
C VAL A 88 29.92 -2.81 4.65
N SER A 89 30.73 -3.31 3.71
CA SER A 89 31.65 -2.49 2.93
C SER A 89 31.01 -2.12 1.60
N PHE A 90 30.88 -0.82 1.33
CA PHE A 90 30.38 -0.32 0.05
C PHE A 90 31.53 -0.04 -0.91
N ASN A 91 31.30 -0.30 -2.19
CA ASN A 91 32.27 -0.04 -3.23
C ASN A 91 32.37 1.47 -3.49
N LYS A 92 33.53 2.06 -3.19
CA LYS A 92 33.78 3.50 -3.36
C LYS A 92 33.61 3.96 -4.79
N ASN A 93 33.87 3.08 -5.76
CA ASN A 93 33.76 3.39 -7.18
C ASN A 93 32.31 3.37 -7.69
N GLN A 94 31.36 2.93 -6.88
CA GLN A 94 29.93 2.84 -7.23
C GLN A 94 29.06 3.85 -6.48
N ILE A 95 29.68 4.81 -5.80
CA ILE A 95 28.95 5.89 -5.14
C ILE A 95 28.36 6.81 -6.21
N THR A 96 27.04 6.87 -6.28
CA THR A 96 26.33 7.71 -7.25
C THR A 96 25.46 8.73 -6.54
N PHE A 97 25.36 9.94 -7.09
CA PHE A 97 24.46 10.97 -6.59
C PHE A 97 23.28 11.13 -7.56
N VAL A 98 22.07 10.81 -7.11
CA VAL A 98 20.85 10.88 -7.92
C VAL A 98 19.77 11.60 -7.14
N GLY A 99 19.20 12.67 -7.72
CA GLY A 99 18.02 13.34 -7.16
C GLY A 99 18.20 13.90 -5.74
N GLY A 100 19.40 14.31 -5.34
CA GLY A 100 19.65 14.78 -3.97
C GLY A 100 20.11 13.68 -3.01
N GLU A 101 20.18 12.43 -3.47
CA GLU A 101 20.52 11.28 -2.64
C GLU A 101 21.85 10.66 -3.03
N LEU A 102 22.53 10.13 -2.03
CA LEU A 102 23.70 9.30 -2.19
C LEU A 102 23.29 7.83 -2.25
N LEU A 103 23.72 7.13 -3.30
CA LEU A 103 23.49 5.70 -3.50
C LEU A 103 24.80 4.95 -3.31
N LEU A 104 24.80 3.99 -2.39
CA LEU A 104 25.93 3.10 -2.12
C LEU A 104 25.53 1.67 -2.39
N PHE A 105 26.41 0.92 -3.05
CA PHE A 105 26.21 -0.49 -3.39
C PHE A 105 27.31 -1.34 -2.77
N GLY A 106 26.91 -2.42 -2.13
CA GLY A 106 27.77 -3.30 -1.37
C GLY A 106 27.21 -4.71 -1.32
N GLN A 107 27.94 -5.60 -0.67
CA GLN A 107 27.55 -6.99 -0.47
C GLN A 107 27.92 -7.42 0.94
N SER A 108 27.16 -8.36 1.50
CA SER A 108 27.52 -9.07 2.73
C SER A 108 27.14 -10.54 2.57
N GLY A 109 28.15 -11.40 2.46
CA GLY A 109 27.95 -12.77 2.02
C GLY A 109 27.31 -12.82 0.62
N THR A 110 26.18 -13.52 0.50
CA THR A 110 25.42 -13.66 -0.76
C THR A 110 24.39 -12.54 -0.99
N LEU A 111 24.16 -11.68 0.00
CA LEU A 111 23.16 -10.61 -0.10
C LEU A 111 23.74 -9.39 -0.79
N GLN A 112 22.96 -8.81 -1.70
CA GLN A 112 23.25 -7.52 -2.29
C GLN A 112 22.62 -6.43 -1.40
N VAL A 113 23.41 -5.39 -1.10
CA VAL A 113 23.01 -4.30 -0.21
C VAL A 113 23.08 -2.99 -0.97
N GLN A 114 21.99 -2.23 -0.93
CA GLN A 114 21.95 -0.86 -1.41
C GLN A 114 21.56 0.06 -0.25
N ARG A 115 22.34 1.11 -0.02
CA ARG A 115 22.04 2.16 0.94
C ARG A 115 21.79 3.46 0.21
N ARG A 116 20.64 4.08 0.47
CA ARG A 116 20.30 5.43 -0.01
C ARG A 116 20.34 6.39 1.17
N VAL A 117 21.09 7.47 1.04
CA VAL A 117 21.22 8.51 2.06
C VAL A 117 20.74 9.84 1.47
N LYS A 118 19.68 10.41 2.04
CA LYS A 118 19.19 11.74 1.67
C LYS A 118 19.37 12.68 2.85
N ILE A 119 20.14 13.75 2.65
CA ILE A 119 20.25 14.84 3.62
C ILE A 119 19.24 15.90 3.21
N ASP A 120 18.18 16.05 4.01
CA ASP A 120 17.22 17.14 3.85
C ASP A 120 17.74 18.33 4.65
N THR A 121 18.43 19.24 3.95
CA THR A 121 19.07 20.40 4.58
C THR A 121 18.07 21.42 5.12
N GLU A 122 16.86 21.45 4.59
CA GLU A 122 15.81 22.37 5.06
C GLU A 122 15.17 21.87 6.35
N LYS A 123 14.90 20.56 6.43
CA LYS A 123 14.35 19.94 7.65
C LYS A 123 15.43 19.53 8.67
N SER A 124 16.70 19.70 8.32
CA SER A 124 17.87 19.28 9.11
C SER A 124 17.78 17.82 9.57
N VAL A 125 17.39 16.93 8.66
CA VAL A 125 17.26 15.49 8.92
C VAL A 125 17.99 14.68 7.85
N VAL A 126 18.45 13.48 8.23
CA VAL A 126 19.03 12.51 7.29
C VAL A 126 18.18 11.27 7.25
N ARG A 127 17.74 10.89 6.04
CA ARG A 127 17.02 9.66 5.75
C ARG A 127 17.97 8.59 5.22
N TYR A 128 17.83 7.41 5.79
CA TYR A 128 18.38 6.18 5.27
C TYR A 128 17.28 5.28 4.72
N VAL A 129 17.57 4.66 3.58
CA VAL A 129 16.83 3.50 3.06
C VAL A 129 17.84 2.42 2.71
N ASP A 130 17.84 1.35 3.51
CA ASP A 130 18.72 0.21 3.34
C ASP A 130 17.92 -0.93 2.69
N THR A 131 18.26 -1.30 1.46
CA THR A 131 17.62 -2.37 0.69
C THR A 131 18.52 -3.59 0.65
N PHE A 132 17.93 -4.75 0.93
CA PHE A 132 18.59 -6.04 0.97
C PHE A 132 17.95 -6.95 -0.07
N ARG A 133 18.73 -7.38 -1.06
CA ARG A 133 18.27 -8.30 -2.10
C ARG A 133 18.89 -9.67 -1.89
N ASN A 134 18.03 -10.68 -1.92
CA ASN A 134 18.41 -12.08 -1.86
C ASN A 134 18.38 -12.67 -3.29
N PRO A 135 19.54 -12.85 -3.95
CA PRO A 135 19.59 -13.48 -5.27
C PRO A 135 19.55 -15.02 -5.20
N GLY A 136 19.41 -15.61 -4.01
CA GLY A 136 19.34 -17.05 -3.82
C GLY A 136 17.96 -17.62 -4.14
N ALA A 137 17.91 -18.95 -4.28
CA ALA A 137 16.69 -19.71 -4.52
C ALA A 137 15.88 -20.02 -3.23
N ALA A 138 16.45 -19.78 -2.06
CA ALA A 138 15.81 -19.98 -0.76
C ALA A 138 15.65 -18.66 -0.01
N ALA A 139 14.65 -18.58 0.88
CA ALA A 139 14.50 -17.45 1.79
C ALA A 139 15.68 -17.37 2.77
N VAL A 140 16.05 -16.15 3.17
CA VAL A 140 17.17 -15.88 4.09
C VAL A 140 16.66 -15.06 5.27
N THR A 141 16.97 -15.52 6.49
CA THR A 141 16.80 -14.71 7.71
C THR A 141 18.04 -13.83 7.90
N LEU A 142 17.82 -12.53 8.02
CA LEU A 142 18.87 -11.51 8.12
C LEU A 142 18.75 -10.76 9.44
N MET A 143 19.82 -10.74 10.23
CA MET A 143 19.96 -9.82 11.35
C MET A 143 20.64 -8.54 10.86
N VAL A 144 19.89 -7.43 10.89
CA VAL A 144 20.38 -6.10 10.56
C VAL A 144 20.68 -5.36 11.86
N THR A 145 21.91 -4.85 11.99
CA THR A 145 22.32 -4.06 13.14
C THR A 145 22.71 -2.66 12.69
N LEU A 146 22.14 -1.65 13.36
CA LEU A 146 22.47 -0.23 13.20
C LEU A 146 23.15 0.25 14.48
N THR A 147 24.37 0.78 14.35
CA THR A 147 25.15 1.27 15.50
C THR A 147 25.37 2.78 15.39
N THR A 148 25.05 3.49 16.48
CA THR A 148 25.38 4.91 16.66
C THR A 148 26.14 5.08 17.97
N ASN A 149 27.38 5.56 17.89
CA ASN A 149 28.19 5.88 19.06
C ASN A 149 28.35 7.39 19.20
N LEU A 150 28.02 7.89 20.39
CA LEU A 150 28.15 9.28 20.76
C LEU A 150 29.55 9.59 21.29
N PHE A 151 29.95 10.84 21.18
CA PHE A 151 31.17 11.31 21.81
C PHE A 151 30.98 11.46 23.33
N ASP A 152 29.89 12.13 23.72
CA ASP A 152 29.51 12.42 25.10
C ASP A 152 28.29 11.60 25.53
N THR A 153 28.20 11.30 26.83
CA THR A 153 27.02 10.65 27.43
C THR A 153 25.85 11.63 27.46
N PRO A 154 24.67 11.28 26.91
CA PRO A 154 23.51 12.16 26.95
C PRO A 154 23.03 12.32 28.40
N GLN A 155 22.53 13.51 28.72
CA GLN A 155 21.96 13.82 30.03
C GLN A 155 20.65 13.06 30.26
N SER A 156 19.84 12.91 29.21
CA SER A 156 18.61 12.12 29.25
C SER A 156 18.37 11.43 27.91
N ILE A 157 17.66 10.30 27.97
CA ILE A 157 17.20 9.54 26.82
C ILE A 157 15.68 9.49 26.90
N LEU A 158 15.03 10.14 25.95
CA LEU A 158 13.57 10.17 25.84
C LEU A 158 13.13 9.40 24.60
N THR A 159 11.91 8.90 24.59
CA THR A 159 11.26 8.37 23.39
C THR A 159 10.72 9.52 22.53
N ASP A 160 10.32 9.23 21.30
CA ASP A 160 9.66 10.19 20.40
C ASP A 160 8.24 10.58 20.83
N THR A 161 7.69 9.91 21.85
CA THR A 161 6.46 10.28 22.55
C THR A 161 6.73 11.19 23.77
N GLY A 162 8.00 11.47 24.07
CA GLY A 162 8.43 12.32 25.19
C GLY A 162 8.57 11.58 26.52
N GLY A 163 8.31 10.27 26.56
CA GLY A 163 8.51 9.42 27.75
C GLY A 163 9.99 9.13 28.02
N ASN A 164 10.32 8.72 29.25
CA ASN A 164 11.67 8.25 29.56
C ASN A 164 11.92 6.88 28.91
N PHE A 165 13.09 6.69 28.30
CA PHE A 165 13.45 5.40 27.73
C PHE A 165 13.83 4.40 28.83
N ALA A 166 13.05 3.33 28.96
CA ALA A 166 13.22 2.29 29.99
C ALA A 166 13.96 1.03 29.49
N GLY A 167 14.75 1.14 28.42
CA GLY A 167 15.53 0.03 27.86
C GLY A 167 14.90 -0.68 26.66
N ALA A 168 13.63 -0.41 26.34
CA ALA A 168 12.95 -0.91 25.14
C ALA A 168 12.02 0.15 24.55
N LEU A 169 11.76 0.06 23.24
CA LEU A 169 10.73 0.86 22.57
C LEU A 169 9.37 0.16 22.75
N THR A 170 8.35 0.90 23.15
CA THR A 170 6.95 0.42 23.19
C THR A 170 6.37 0.35 21.78
N LYS A 171 5.17 -0.22 21.60
CA LYS A 171 4.55 -0.32 20.26
C LYS A 171 4.20 1.07 19.65
N GLU A 172 4.07 2.09 20.50
CA GLU A 172 3.77 3.48 20.16
C GLU A 172 5.02 4.28 19.79
N ASP A 173 6.19 3.88 20.28
CA ASP A 173 7.42 4.60 20.01
C ASP A 173 7.93 4.33 18.58
N SER A 174 8.66 5.29 18.02
CA SER A 174 9.30 5.21 16.71
C SER A 174 10.69 5.83 16.69
N GLY A 175 11.22 6.22 17.85
CA GLY A 175 12.55 6.81 17.95
C GLY A 175 12.99 7.20 19.35
N LEU A 176 14.21 7.74 19.44
CA LEU A 176 14.82 8.22 20.68
C LEU A 176 15.39 9.63 20.52
N ALA A 177 15.14 10.50 21.49
CA ALA A 177 15.82 11.78 21.66
C ALA A 177 16.94 11.62 22.70
N LEU A 178 18.18 11.85 22.25
CA LEU A 178 19.40 11.79 23.06
C LEU A 178 19.77 13.23 23.42
N VAL A 179 19.32 13.69 24.58
CA VAL A 179 19.46 15.10 24.99
C VAL A 179 20.85 15.31 25.59
N GLN A 180 21.66 16.16 24.95
CA GLN A 180 22.97 16.54 25.47
C GLN A 180 22.85 17.66 26.51
N ASN A 181 23.79 17.69 27.45
CA ASN A 181 23.89 18.78 28.41
C ASN A 181 24.28 20.08 27.66
N HIS A 182 23.56 21.16 27.91
CA HIS A 182 23.80 22.50 27.36
C HIS A 182 25.22 23.05 27.59
N GLN A 183 25.90 22.61 28.64
CA GLN A 183 27.30 23.00 28.87
C GLN A 183 28.26 22.31 27.88
N GLY A 184 27.82 21.21 27.27
CA GLY A 184 28.53 20.52 26.20
C GLY A 184 28.35 21.21 24.87
N ARG A 185 29.42 21.34 24.09
CA ARG A 185 29.37 21.86 22.71
C ARG A 185 28.73 20.87 21.71
N ALA A 186 28.26 19.71 22.17
CA ALA A 186 27.68 18.67 21.32
C ALA A 186 26.17 18.89 21.14
N PRO A 187 25.63 18.80 19.91
CA PRO A 187 24.19 18.85 19.71
C PRO A 187 23.51 17.59 20.25
N SER A 188 22.26 17.72 20.66
CA SER A 188 21.39 16.57 20.90
C SER A 188 21.08 15.83 19.60
N LEU A 189 20.69 14.57 19.71
CA LEU A 189 20.35 13.74 18.55
C LEU A 189 18.93 13.21 18.62
N LEU A 190 18.30 13.08 17.47
CA LEU A 190 17.11 12.28 17.30
C LEU A 190 17.45 11.05 16.45
N LEU A 191 17.10 9.86 16.93
CA LEU A 191 17.18 8.61 16.18
C LEU A 191 15.76 8.20 15.80
N TYR A 192 15.42 8.19 14.51
CA TYR A 192 14.15 7.69 14.02
C TYR A 192 14.29 6.24 13.56
N LEU A 193 13.61 5.36 14.28
CA LEU A 193 13.75 3.90 14.20
C LEU A 193 12.35 3.28 14.16
N PRO A 194 11.63 3.45 13.04
CA PRO A 194 10.29 2.90 12.94
C PRO A 194 10.36 1.37 13.09
N HIS A 195 9.40 0.79 13.80
CA HIS A 195 9.21 -0.65 13.86
C HIS A 195 7.86 -1.09 13.29
N HIS A 196 7.81 -2.36 12.91
CA HIS A 196 6.60 -3.06 12.56
C HIS A 196 6.54 -4.37 13.36
N PRO A 197 5.57 -4.55 14.28
CA PRO A 197 5.59 -5.65 15.26
C PRO A 197 5.60 -7.04 14.62
N LYS A 198 5.04 -7.18 13.41
CA LYS A 198 4.96 -8.47 12.69
C LYS A 198 6.00 -8.67 11.58
N LYS A 199 6.73 -7.62 11.16
CA LYS A 199 7.54 -7.68 9.94
C LYS A 199 9.00 -7.29 10.17
N ALA A 200 9.25 -6.34 11.06
CA ALA A 200 10.58 -5.89 11.43
C ALA A 200 10.49 -5.10 12.74
N THR A 201 10.63 -5.79 13.85
CA THR A 201 10.63 -5.18 15.19
C THR A 201 12.02 -4.65 15.51
N ALA A 202 12.10 -3.41 15.97
CA ALA A 202 13.35 -2.80 16.40
C ALA A 202 13.65 -3.21 17.85
N ALA A 203 14.74 -3.93 18.07
CA ALA A 203 15.25 -4.23 19.41
C ALA A 203 16.44 -3.29 19.71
N MET A 204 16.27 -2.42 20.70
CA MET A 204 17.29 -1.44 21.08
C MET A 204 18.13 -1.96 22.26
N GLN A 205 19.44 -1.72 22.20
CA GLN A 205 20.35 -1.91 23.31
C GLN A 205 21.21 -0.66 23.49
N VAL A 206 21.44 -0.29 24.75
CA VAL A 206 22.28 0.84 25.13
C VAL A 206 23.47 0.33 25.92
N HIS A 207 24.68 0.64 25.44
CA HIS A 207 25.95 0.16 25.97
C HIS A 207 26.87 1.32 26.35
N ASN A 208 27.98 1.00 27.02
CA ASN A 208 29.11 1.89 27.29
C ASN A 208 28.69 3.23 27.95
N SER A 209 28.02 3.14 29.11
CA SER A 209 27.57 4.32 29.86
C SER A 209 26.71 5.27 29.01
N ASN A 210 25.75 4.71 28.29
CA ASN A 210 24.83 5.42 27.40
C ASN A 210 25.48 6.14 26.21
N ARG A 211 26.65 5.68 25.76
CA ARG A 211 27.32 6.26 24.57
C ARG A 211 27.16 5.42 23.32
N SER A 212 26.72 4.18 23.41
CA SER A 212 26.59 3.29 22.25
C SER A 212 25.17 2.77 22.15
N PHE A 213 24.51 3.07 21.03
CA PHE A 213 23.14 2.69 20.74
C PHE A 213 23.15 1.69 19.60
N VAL A 214 22.65 0.49 19.85
CA VAL A 214 22.62 -0.63 18.92
C VAL A 214 21.17 -1.00 18.68
N THR A 215 20.70 -0.85 17.45
CA THR A 215 19.36 -1.26 17.03
C THR A 215 19.44 -2.49 16.15
N ASN A 216 18.73 -3.55 16.53
CA ASN A 216 18.66 -4.80 15.78
C ASN A 216 17.29 -4.95 15.13
N TYR A 217 17.27 -5.40 13.88
CA TYR A 217 16.08 -5.84 13.18
C TYR A 217 16.31 -7.27 12.68
N GLN A 218 15.34 -8.13 12.88
CA GLN A 218 15.31 -9.46 12.26
C GLN A 218 14.37 -9.42 11.06
N LEU A 219 14.90 -9.74 9.88
CA LEU A 219 14.15 -9.75 8.61
C LEU A 219 14.14 -11.14 8.01
N VAL A 220 13.07 -11.46 7.28
CA VAL A 220 13.02 -12.62 6.39
C VAL A 220 12.93 -12.11 4.96
N ILE A 221 13.91 -12.44 4.12
CA ILE A 221 13.98 -12.02 2.73
C ILE A 221 13.69 -13.23 1.85
N PRO A 222 12.53 -13.27 1.15
CA PRO A 222 12.20 -14.37 0.26
C PRO A 222 13.22 -14.55 -0.87
N ALA A 223 13.25 -15.74 -1.46
CA ALA A 223 14.09 -16.05 -2.61
C ALA A 223 13.82 -15.07 -3.76
N GLN A 224 14.88 -14.59 -4.41
CA GLN A 224 14.81 -13.64 -5.54
C GLN A 224 14.11 -12.30 -5.24
N GLN A 225 13.84 -11.98 -3.98
CA GLN A 225 13.13 -10.76 -3.58
C GLN A 225 14.03 -9.77 -2.87
N SER A 226 13.46 -8.59 -2.60
CA SER A 226 14.14 -7.51 -1.88
C SER A 226 13.24 -6.96 -0.79
N VAL A 227 13.86 -6.64 0.35
CA VAL A 227 13.23 -6.02 1.51
C VAL A 227 14.03 -4.77 1.87
N ALA A 228 13.36 -3.72 2.32
CA ALA A 228 14.00 -2.47 2.72
C ALA A 228 13.68 -2.10 4.17
N LEU A 229 14.58 -1.36 4.79
CA LEU A 229 14.38 -0.66 6.05
C LEU A 229 14.54 0.83 5.82
N THR A 230 13.75 1.64 6.54
CA THR A 230 13.98 3.08 6.64
C THR A 230 14.29 3.47 8.07
N HIS A 231 15.25 4.36 8.26
CA HIS A 231 15.58 4.98 9.54
C HIS A 231 16.13 6.37 9.29
N GLY A 232 16.24 7.17 10.34
CA GLY A 232 16.70 8.54 10.22
C GLY A 232 17.48 9.01 11.42
N ILE A 233 18.22 10.09 11.22
CA ILE A 233 18.94 10.78 12.28
C ILE A 233 18.82 12.29 12.08
N ALA A 234 18.75 13.04 13.18
CA ALA A 234 18.81 14.49 13.17
C ALA A 234 19.70 15.02 14.30
N GLN A 235 20.38 16.14 14.06
CA GLN A 235 21.03 16.95 15.08
C GLN A 235 20.08 18.06 15.52
N ARG A 236 19.99 18.34 16.82
CA ARG A 236 19.06 19.34 17.39
C ARG A 236 19.66 20.02 18.61
N ASN A 237 19.23 21.25 18.86
CA ASN A 237 19.45 21.92 20.15
C ASN A 237 18.21 21.67 21.03
N LEU A 238 18.26 20.62 21.86
CA LEU A 238 17.10 20.19 22.67
C LEU A 238 17.17 20.58 24.14
N GLY A 239 18.32 21.03 24.64
CA GLY A 239 18.40 21.31 26.07
C GLY A 239 17.38 22.38 26.46
N GLY A 240 16.86 22.30 27.69
CA GLY A 240 15.88 23.25 28.22
C GLY A 240 14.49 23.18 27.58
N LYS A 241 14.29 22.33 26.55
CA LYS A 241 12.96 21.99 26.05
C LYS A 241 12.32 20.94 26.97
N ASP A 242 11.01 21.03 27.14
CA ASP A 242 10.23 19.98 27.80
C ASP A 242 10.02 18.76 26.88
N SER A 243 9.43 17.70 27.42
CA SER A 243 9.19 16.45 26.69
C SER A 243 8.24 16.61 25.50
N ALA A 244 7.23 17.49 25.60
CA ALA A 244 6.27 17.72 24.54
C ALA A 244 6.91 18.46 23.35
N ALA A 245 7.73 19.47 23.62
CA ALA A 245 8.50 20.18 22.62
C ALA A 245 9.53 19.24 21.95
N ILE A 246 10.15 18.34 22.71
CA ILE A 246 11.07 17.32 22.16
C ILE A 246 10.32 16.34 21.25
N ALA A 247 9.14 15.87 21.64
CA ALA A 247 8.33 14.96 20.82
C ALA A 247 7.99 15.58 19.45
N LYS A 248 7.68 16.88 19.41
CA LYS A 248 7.39 17.63 18.18
C LYS A 248 8.58 17.70 17.21
N GLU A 249 9.81 17.60 17.71
CA GLU A 249 11.00 17.59 16.85
C GLU A 249 11.10 16.34 15.96
N PHE A 250 10.27 15.31 16.21
CA PHE A 250 10.14 14.13 15.35
C PHE A 250 9.18 14.29 14.16
N ASP A 251 8.41 15.39 14.09
CA ASP A 251 7.43 15.61 13.01
C ASP A 251 8.03 15.43 11.60
N PRO A 252 9.27 15.89 11.30
CA PRO A 252 9.87 15.68 9.97
C PRO A 252 10.04 14.21 9.57
N PHE A 253 10.23 13.30 10.54
CA PHE A 253 10.35 11.86 10.29
C PHE A 253 8.99 11.18 10.11
N LYS A 254 7.98 11.67 10.85
CA LYS A 254 6.62 11.12 10.84
C LYS A 254 5.82 11.61 9.64
N HIS A 255 6.22 12.73 9.04
CA HIS A 255 5.58 13.30 7.86
C HIS A 255 5.52 12.30 6.68
N ARG A 256 4.50 12.46 5.83
CA ARG A 256 4.31 11.64 4.61
C ARG A 256 5.50 11.76 3.66
N ASP A 257 6.03 12.97 3.56
CA ASP A 257 7.15 13.29 2.67
C ASP A 257 8.47 12.67 3.13
N TRP A 258 8.51 12.02 4.31
CA TRP A 258 9.66 11.22 4.72
C TRP A 258 10.04 10.16 3.68
N LEU A 259 9.11 9.69 2.83
CA LEU A 259 9.42 8.74 1.74
C LEU A 259 9.39 9.40 0.35
N GLU A 260 9.32 10.72 0.28
CA GLU A 260 9.31 11.46 -0.98
C GLU A 260 10.57 11.21 -1.81
N GLY A 261 10.41 11.11 -3.13
CA GLY A 261 11.50 10.84 -4.08
C GLY A 261 11.93 9.37 -4.15
N LEU A 262 11.41 8.49 -3.29
CA LEU A 262 11.64 7.06 -3.42
C LEU A 262 10.72 6.45 -4.50
N PRO A 263 11.24 5.53 -5.33
CA PRO A 263 10.39 4.74 -6.22
C PRO A 263 9.31 4.00 -5.44
N THR A 264 8.11 3.90 -6.00
CA THR A 264 6.97 3.24 -5.36
C THR A 264 7.29 1.79 -4.95
N GLU A 265 8.01 1.04 -5.79
CA GLU A 265 8.45 -0.32 -5.47
C GLU A 265 9.32 -0.39 -4.22
N MET A 266 10.22 0.56 -4.05
CA MET A 266 11.08 0.66 -2.87
C MET A 266 10.30 1.07 -1.63
N ARG A 267 9.33 1.99 -1.75
CA ARG A 267 8.45 2.35 -0.63
C ARG A 267 7.70 1.11 -0.12
N ARG A 268 7.19 0.27 -1.03
CA ARG A 268 6.48 -0.97 -0.70
C ARG A 268 7.36 -2.01 -0.01
N SER A 269 8.63 -2.12 -0.38
CA SER A 269 9.55 -3.08 0.24
C SER A 269 9.99 -2.66 1.65
N ILE A 270 9.67 -1.45 2.12
CA ILE A 270 9.95 -1.02 3.50
C ILE A 270 9.09 -1.79 4.49
N VAL A 271 9.72 -2.61 5.32
CA VAL A 271 9.02 -3.52 6.26
C VAL A 271 8.97 -3.04 7.69
N ASN A 272 9.82 -2.09 8.11
CA ASN A 272 9.86 -1.60 9.49
C ASN A 272 9.00 -0.37 9.73
N ARG A 273 8.30 0.15 8.73
CA ARG A 273 7.33 1.23 8.93
C ARG A 273 5.93 0.65 8.73
N ARG A 274 5.02 0.91 9.66
CA ARG A 274 3.58 0.82 9.35
C ARG A 274 3.33 1.83 8.24
N GLN A 275 3.26 1.37 7.00
CA GLN A 275 2.94 2.25 5.88
C GLN A 275 1.54 2.80 6.18
N PRO A 276 1.39 4.12 6.45
CA PRO A 276 0.06 4.68 6.64
C PRO A 276 -0.60 4.61 5.27
N PHE A 277 -1.38 3.54 5.05
CA PHE A 277 -2.20 3.26 3.88
C PHE A 277 -1.71 4.01 2.62
N TYR A 278 -0.52 3.67 2.13
CA TYR A 278 -0.36 3.68 0.69
C TYR A 278 -1.24 2.54 0.22
N LEU A 279 -2.53 2.84 0.09
CA LEU A 279 -3.47 1.97 -0.59
C LEU A 279 -2.95 1.92 -2.01
N ASP A 280 -2.11 0.93 -2.24
CA ASP A 280 -2.03 0.38 -3.55
C ASP A 280 -3.45 0.03 -3.94
N ASP A 281 -3.73 0.29 -5.20
CA ASP A 281 -4.93 -0.17 -5.90
C ASP A 281 -5.24 -1.68 -5.61
N ASP A 282 -4.26 -2.47 -5.17
CA ASP A 282 -4.42 -3.86 -4.71
C ASP A 282 -4.94 -4.00 -3.26
N ASP A 283 -4.51 -3.15 -2.32
CA ASP A 283 -4.96 -3.16 -0.91
C ASP A 283 -6.33 -2.48 -0.73
N ALA A 284 -6.75 -1.69 -1.71
CA ALA A 284 -8.10 -1.15 -1.81
C ALA A 284 -9.18 -2.24 -1.94
N ARG A 285 -8.81 -3.47 -2.32
CA ARG A 285 -9.76 -4.56 -2.48
C ARG A 285 -10.01 -5.18 -1.11
N PHE A 286 -11.21 -5.00 -0.59
CA PHE A 286 -11.71 -5.93 0.41
C PHE A 286 -11.77 -7.31 -0.24
N ARG A 287 -10.87 -8.21 0.14
CA ARG A 287 -11.27 -9.61 0.05
C ARG A 287 -12.23 -9.81 1.20
N LEU A 288 -13.42 -10.29 0.86
CA LEU A 288 -14.53 -10.42 1.80
C LEU A 288 -14.12 -11.24 3.04
N THR A 289 -13.16 -12.15 2.87
CA THR A 289 -12.61 -13.00 3.93
C THR A 289 -11.36 -12.48 4.63
N ASP A 290 -10.73 -11.38 4.19
CA ASP A 290 -9.45 -10.93 4.78
C ASP A 290 -9.62 -10.45 6.22
N GLU A 291 -10.72 -9.79 6.56
CA GLU A 291 -10.97 -9.37 7.95
C GLU A 291 -11.29 -10.56 8.86
N ILE A 292 -12.07 -11.54 8.38
CA ILE A 292 -12.32 -12.78 9.12
C ILE A 292 -11.02 -13.57 9.33
N ARG A 293 -10.15 -13.65 8.31
CA ARG A 293 -8.83 -14.30 8.43
C ARG A 293 -7.90 -13.54 9.36
N ALA A 294 -7.90 -12.21 9.29
CA ALA A 294 -7.09 -11.37 10.18
C ALA A 294 -7.57 -11.50 11.63
N LEU A 295 -8.88 -11.61 11.83
CA LEU A 295 -9.52 -11.86 13.12
C LEU A 295 -9.16 -13.25 13.64
N ALA A 296 -9.35 -14.31 12.84
CA ALA A 296 -8.98 -15.67 13.22
C ALA A 296 -7.50 -15.78 13.58
N ALA A 297 -6.62 -15.17 12.78
CA ALA A 297 -5.19 -15.09 13.07
C ALA A 297 -4.84 -14.27 14.32
N ALA A 298 -5.68 -13.32 14.74
CA ALA A 298 -5.48 -12.57 15.98
C ALA A 298 -5.80 -13.39 17.22
N TRP A 299 -6.70 -14.38 17.09
CA TRP A 299 -7.07 -15.33 18.14
C TRP A 299 -6.38 -16.69 17.99
N GLU A 300 -5.42 -16.82 17.08
CA GLU A 300 -4.73 -18.07 16.76
C GLU A 300 -5.70 -19.22 16.39
N VAL A 301 -6.85 -18.87 15.81
CA VAL A 301 -7.87 -19.81 15.35
C VAL A 301 -7.60 -20.16 13.89
N GLU A 302 -7.57 -21.46 13.59
CA GLU A 302 -7.61 -21.99 12.22
C GLU A 302 -9.07 -22.35 11.89
N PRO A 303 -9.75 -21.58 11.00
CA PRO A 303 -11.14 -21.84 10.66
C PRO A 303 -11.33 -23.27 10.13
N SER A 304 -12.29 -23.99 10.72
CA SER A 304 -12.64 -25.34 10.31
C SER A 304 -13.79 -25.33 9.31
N ALA A 305 -13.82 -26.33 8.42
CA ALA A 305 -14.98 -26.58 7.55
C ALA A 305 -16.09 -27.38 8.27
N ASP A 306 -15.72 -28.11 9.32
CA ASP A 306 -16.59 -29.11 9.95
C ASP A 306 -17.06 -28.70 11.36
N GLU A 307 -16.32 -27.80 12.02
CA GLU A 307 -16.53 -27.45 13.42
C GLU A 307 -16.61 -25.93 13.63
N ASP A 308 -17.44 -25.53 14.58
CA ASP A 308 -17.46 -24.19 15.15
C ASP A 308 -16.42 -24.12 16.28
N ILE A 309 -15.82 -22.94 16.47
CA ILE A 309 -14.77 -22.69 17.46
C ILE A 309 -15.23 -21.56 18.38
N LEU A 310 -15.53 -21.92 19.62
CA LEU A 310 -15.91 -21.01 20.69
C LEU A 310 -14.65 -20.58 21.47
N VAL A 311 -14.36 -19.28 21.48
CA VAL A 311 -13.23 -18.68 22.20
C VAL A 311 -13.76 -17.96 23.43
N LEU A 312 -13.47 -18.50 24.61
CA LEU A 312 -13.88 -17.90 25.88
C LEU A 312 -12.90 -16.79 26.30
N ASP A 313 -11.60 -17.07 26.17
CA ASP A 313 -10.50 -16.15 26.43
C ASP A 313 -9.29 -16.47 25.52
N GLU A 314 -8.15 -15.82 25.73
CA GLU A 314 -6.94 -16.00 24.92
C GLU A 314 -6.35 -17.42 25.01
N GLU A 315 -6.65 -18.18 26.07
CA GLU A 315 -6.08 -19.51 26.34
C GLU A 315 -7.07 -20.66 26.12
N SER A 316 -8.38 -20.36 26.14
CA SER A 316 -9.47 -21.33 26.18
C SER A 316 -10.30 -21.31 24.91
N GLN A 317 -10.14 -22.37 24.11
CA GLN A 317 -10.91 -22.60 22.89
C GLN A 317 -11.63 -23.95 22.96
N LEU A 318 -12.91 -23.98 22.58
CA LEU A 318 -13.72 -25.18 22.50
C LEU A 318 -14.13 -25.43 21.04
N ARG A 319 -14.00 -26.67 20.58
CA ARG A 319 -14.43 -27.11 19.24
C ARG A 319 -15.73 -27.92 19.34
N GLY A 320 -16.66 -27.65 18.45
CA GLY A 320 -17.99 -28.25 18.54
C GLY A 320 -18.95 -27.82 17.45
N THR A 321 -20.23 -27.96 17.73
CA THR A 321 -21.34 -27.45 16.91
C THR A 321 -22.10 -26.44 17.73
N PHE A 322 -22.36 -25.29 17.12
CA PHE A 322 -23.13 -24.20 17.69
C PHE A 322 -24.51 -24.15 17.03
N GLU A 323 -25.54 -24.15 17.87
CA GLU A 323 -26.94 -24.06 17.45
C GLU A 323 -27.59 -22.85 18.13
N SER A 324 -28.41 -22.14 17.36
CA SER A 324 -29.14 -20.96 17.82
C SER A 324 -30.38 -20.77 16.96
N GLU A 325 -31.42 -20.17 17.55
CA GLU A 325 -32.47 -19.50 16.78
C GLU A 325 -31.89 -18.34 15.96
N PRO A 326 -32.62 -17.79 14.96
CA PRO A 326 -32.16 -16.63 14.21
C PRO A 326 -31.71 -15.50 15.13
N LEU A 327 -30.50 -15.00 14.91
CA LEU A 327 -29.90 -13.98 15.76
C LEU A 327 -30.54 -12.63 15.44
N THR A 328 -30.97 -11.91 16.48
CA THR A 328 -31.49 -10.55 16.34
C THR A 328 -30.45 -9.55 16.85
N LEU A 329 -29.89 -8.75 15.93
CA LEU A 329 -28.92 -7.70 16.22
C LEU A 329 -29.59 -6.32 16.12
N ARG A 330 -29.62 -5.58 17.23
CA ARG A 330 -30.04 -4.17 17.24
C ARG A 330 -28.87 -3.28 16.88
N THR A 331 -28.87 -2.79 15.65
CA THR A 331 -27.82 -1.90 15.12
C THR A 331 -28.29 -0.44 15.13
N ARG A 332 -27.37 0.48 14.86
CA ARG A 332 -27.70 1.89 14.61
C ARG A 332 -28.56 2.14 13.37
N TYR A 333 -28.67 1.17 12.47
CA TYR A 333 -29.43 1.27 11.22
C TYR A 333 -30.82 0.64 11.33
N GLY A 334 -31.11 -0.03 12.45
CA GLY A 334 -32.33 -0.79 12.68
C GLY A 334 -32.06 -2.18 13.24
N GLU A 335 -33.13 -2.95 13.40
CA GLU A 335 -33.08 -4.34 13.83
C GLU A 335 -32.76 -5.25 12.64
N LEU A 336 -31.82 -6.17 12.84
CA LEU A 336 -31.35 -7.10 11.83
C LEU A 336 -31.50 -8.53 12.36
N THR A 337 -32.44 -9.30 11.78
CA THR A 337 -32.59 -10.73 12.04
C THR A 337 -31.82 -11.53 11.00
N VAL A 338 -30.89 -12.38 11.43
CA VAL A 338 -30.01 -13.15 10.54
C VAL A 338 -29.94 -14.62 10.94
N GLN A 339 -29.85 -15.47 9.92
CA GLN A 339 -29.60 -16.89 10.12
C GLN A 339 -28.14 -17.12 10.49
N LEU A 340 -27.89 -18.10 11.35
CA LEU A 340 -26.55 -18.41 11.85
C LEU A 340 -25.60 -18.77 10.69
N GLU A 341 -26.10 -19.42 9.64
CA GLU A 341 -25.33 -19.84 8.47
C GLU A 341 -24.84 -18.68 7.60
N GLU A 342 -25.37 -17.47 7.78
CA GLU A 342 -24.86 -16.27 7.11
C GLU A 342 -23.67 -15.66 7.84
N VAL A 343 -23.51 -15.98 9.12
CA VAL A 343 -22.52 -15.44 10.03
C VAL A 343 -21.26 -16.30 9.97
N ALA A 344 -20.13 -15.66 9.74
CA ALA A 344 -18.81 -16.29 9.75
C ALA A 344 -18.14 -16.21 11.13
N ALA A 345 -18.36 -15.12 11.86
CA ALA A 345 -17.87 -14.98 13.22
C ALA A 345 -18.70 -13.98 14.04
N ILE A 346 -18.71 -14.16 15.36
CA ILE A 346 -19.25 -13.23 16.35
C ILE A 346 -18.09 -12.82 17.26
N VAL A 347 -17.88 -11.52 17.47
CA VAL A 347 -16.83 -11.00 18.35
C VAL A 347 -17.44 -10.05 19.36
N GLY A 348 -16.99 -10.11 20.62
CA GLY A 348 -17.45 -9.19 21.65
C GLY A 348 -18.70 -9.65 22.39
N GLY A 349 -19.29 -8.73 23.15
CA GLY A 349 -20.22 -9.01 24.26
C GLY A 349 -19.51 -9.15 25.61
N GLY A 350 -18.24 -9.61 25.62
CA GLY A 350 -17.38 -9.72 26.80
C GLY A 350 -17.18 -8.42 27.60
N LYS A 351 -16.67 -8.57 28.84
CA LYS A 351 -16.53 -7.61 29.97
C LYS A 351 -16.32 -6.09 29.71
N ASN A 352 -15.90 -5.66 28.52
CA ASN A 352 -15.56 -4.27 28.22
C ASN A 352 -16.43 -3.60 27.16
N THR A 353 -17.23 -4.34 26.37
CA THR A 353 -18.13 -3.74 25.37
C THR A 353 -19.46 -4.48 25.33
N SER A 354 -20.56 -3.78 25.57
CA SER A 354 -21.91 -4.32 25.41
C SER A 354 -22.28 -4.64 23.96
N GLU A 355 -21.51 -4.13 23.00
CA GLU A 355 -21.74 -4.35 21.58
C GLU A 355 -20.99 -5.61 21.11
N ALA A 356 -21.74 -6.50 20.47
CA ALA A 356 -21.20 -7.60 19.68
C ALA A 356 -21.03 -7.15 18.22
N GLN A 357 -20.07 -7.75 17.54
CA GLN A 357 -19.84 -7.57 16.11
C GLN A 357 -20.13 -8.89 15.38
N LEU A 358 -21.07 -8.87 14.46
CA LEU A 358 -21.35 -9.97 13.55
C LEU A 358 -20.56 -9.78 12.26
N PHE A 359 -19.74 -10.76 11.92
CA PHE A 359 -19.00 -10.85 10.66
C PHE A 359 -19.71 -11.84 9.74
N PHE A 360 -20.04 -11.45 8.52
CA PHE A 360 -20.80 -12.28 7.59
C PHE A 360 -19.92 -12.94 6.53
N HIS A 361 -20.36 -14.06 5.97
CA HIS A 361 -19.72 -14.65 4.79
C HIS A 361 -19.79 -13.73 3.55
N SER A 362 -20.77 -12.82 3.50
CA SER A 362 -20.85 -11.73 2.53
C SER A 362 -19.77 -10.66 2.72
N GLY A 363 -18.93 -10.77 3.76
CA GLY A 363 -17.92 -9.80 4.13
C GLY A 363 -18.47 -8.53 4.76
N GLU A 364 -19.78 -8.44 5.02
CA GLU A 364 -20.40 -7.40 5.85
C GLU A 364 -20.01 -7.55 7.32
N ILE A 365 -20.08 -6.44 8.06
CA ILE A 365 -19.84 -6.39 9.51
C ILE A 365 -20.86 -5.44 10.12
N PHE A 366 -21.50 -5.86 11.20
CA PHE A 366 -22.39 -4.98 11.96
C PHE A 366 -22.08 -5.07 13.45
N GLY A 367 -21.88 -3.91 14.07
CA GLY A 367 -21.87 -3.76 15.52
C GLY A 367 -23.26 -3.47 16.08
N GLY A 368 -23.60 -4.09 17.21
CA GLY A 368 -24.87 -3.84 17.88
C GLY A 368 -25.09 -4.68 19.14
N GLU A 369 -26.27 -4.56 19.72
CA GLU A 369 -26.71 -5.38 20.85
C GLU A 369 -27.40 -6.65 20.32
N LEU A 370 -26.91 -7.82 20.72
CA LEU A 370 -27.58 -9.08 20.43
C LEU A 370 -28.75 -9.28 21.42
N ALA A 371 -29.98 -9.38 20.90
CA ALA A 371 -31.19 -9.54 21.67
C ALA A 371 -31.71 -11.00 21.65
N ASP A 372 -32.29 -11.43 22.76
CA ASP A 372 -33.07 -12.67 22.91
C ASP A 372 -32.35 -13.92 22.38
N VAL A 373 -31.20 -14.20 22.99
CA VAL A 373 -30.25 -15.17 22.47
C VAL A 373 -30.27 -16.47 23.27
N ASP A 374 -30.77 -17.55 22.67
CA ASP A 374 -30.66 -18.90 23.23
C ASP A 374 -29.55 -19.68 22.49
N TRP A 375 -28.35 -19.64 23.06
CA TRP A 375 -27.17 -20.29 22.50
C TRP A 375 -26.97 -21.68 23.08
N ASN A 376 -26.81 -22.67 22.22
CA ASN A 376 -26.45 -24.02 22.60
C ASN A 376 -25.17 -24.44 21.87
N PHE A 377 -24.13 -24.77 22.62
CA PHE A 377 -22.86 -25.26 22.08
C PHE A 377 -22.62 -26.69 22.56
N ALA A 378 -22.45 -27.62 21.62
CA ALA A 378 -22.14 -29.01 21.89
C ALA A 378 -20.71 -29.34 21.41
N SER A 379 -19.80 -29.65 22.33
CA SER A 379 -18.44 -30.07 21.98
C SER A 379 -18.43 -31.48 21.38
N ALA A 380 -17.37 -31.81 20.64
CA ALA A 380 -17.15 -33.16 20.12
C ALA A 380 -17.05 -34.24 21.23
N GLU A 381 -16.74 -33.84 22.46
CA GLU A 381 -16.64 -34.72 23.64
C GLU A 381 -17.99 -34.91 24.36
N GLY A 382 -19.07 -34.30 23.85
CA GLY A 382 -20.41 -34.37 24.44
C GLY A 382 -20.67 -33.35 25.56
N LEU A 383 -19.75 -32.39 25.78
CA LEU A 383 -20.00 -31.27 26.68
C LEU A 383 -21.01 -30.33 26.05
N THR A 384 -22.09 -30.03 26.75
CA THR A 384 -23.05 -28.99 26.35
C THR A 384 -22.84 -27.75 27.20
N ALA A 385 -22.86 -26.58 26.57
CA ALA A 385 -22.75 -25.29 27.23
C ALA A 385 -23.75 -24.32 26.61
N THR A 386 -24.32 -23.44 27.43
CA THR A 386 -25.19 -22.35 26.99
C THR A 386 -24.47 -21.01 27.15
N PRO A 387 -23.45 -20.73 26.30
CA PRO A 387 -22.64 -19.53 26.45
C PRO A 387 -23.53 -18.29 26.37
N GLN A 388 -23.31 -17.34 27.26
CA GLN A 388 -23.95 -16.03 27.15
C GLN A 388 -23.10 -15.15 26.21
N PRO A 389 -23.71 -14.34 25.32
CA PRO A 389 -22.96 -13.38 24.51
C PRO A 389 -22.00 -12.53 25.32
N ALA A 390 -22.40 -12.20 26.55
CA ALA A 390 -21.59 -11.40 27.47
C ALA A 390 -20.32 -12.09 28.01
N GLN A 391 -20.16 -13.39 27.77
CA GLN A 391 -19.09 -14.21 28.35
C GLN A 391 -18.08 -14.71 27.31
N ILE A 392 -18.38 -14.59 26.02
CA ILE A 392 -17.50 -15.07 24.97
C ILE A 392 -16.58 -13.94 24.49
N SER A 393 -15.38 -14.31 24.06
CA SER A 393 -14.46 -13.39 23.39
C SER A 393 -14.71 -13.39 21.88
N ALA A 394 -14.86 -14.59 21.31
CA ALA A 394 -15.25 -14.78 19.91
C ALA A 394 -15.92 -16.14 19.69
N LEU A 395 -16.70 -16.24 18.63
CA LEU A 395 -17.24 -17.49 18.08
C LEU A 395 -16.95 -17.49 16.59
N PHE A 396 -16.20 -18.47 16.11
CA PHE A 396 -15.96 -18.67 14.67
C PHE A 396 -16.84 -19.82 14.19
N LEU A 397 -17.68 -19.54 13.21
CA LEU A 397 -18.59 -20.53 12.65
C LEU A 397 -17.93 -21.25 11.47
N ARG A 398 -18.30 -22.51 11.28
CA ARG A 398 -17.77 -23.36 10.22
C ARG A 398 -18.03 -22.75 8.85
N LEU A 399 -17.05 -22.84 7.97
CA LEU A 399 -17.18 -22.33 6.60
C LEU A 399 -18.09 -23.24 5.78
N PRO A 400 -19.23 -22.74 5.24
CA PRO A 400 -20.07 -23.54 4.36
C PRO A 400 -19.25 -24.01 3.16
N ALA A 401 -19.35 -25.30 2.78
CA ALA A 401 -18.65 -25.83 1.61
C ALA A 401 -18.93 -25.02 0.34
N ALA A 402 -20.15 -24.50 0.20
CA ALA A 402 -20.57 -23.62 -0.90
C ALA A 402 -19.95 -22.21 -0.85
N SER A 403 -19.55 -21.71 0.32
CA SER A 403 -18.92 -20.38 0.47
C SER A 403 -17.49 -20.33 -0.08
N ALA A 404 -16.88 -21.49 -0.37
CA ALA A 404 -15.53 -21.56 -0.92
C ALA A 404 -15.43 -21.11 -2.38
N GLU A 405 -16.51 -21.21 -3.16
CA GLU A 405 -16.40 -21.18 -4.64
C GLU A 405 -16.73 -19.85 -5.31
N SER A 406 -17.52 -18.95 -4.73
CA SER A 406 -17.58 -17.55 -5.17
C SER A 406 -18.27 -16.68 -4.12
N PRO A 407 -17.64 -15.58 -3.69
CA PRO A 407 -18.34 -14.66 -2.83
C PRO A 407 -19.58 -14.11 -3.53
N PRO A 408 -20.65 -13.77 -2.79
CA PRO A 408 -21.79 -13.06 -3.35
C PRO A 408 -21.28 -11.80 -4.07
N THR A 409 -21.81 -11.55 -5.26
CA THR A 409 -21.49 -10.40 -6.13
C THR A 409 -22.02 -9.12 -5.51
N THR A 410 -21.47 -8.74 -4.35
CA THR A 410 -21.80 -7.49 -3.71
C THR A 410 -21.13 -6.38 -4.51
N PRO A 411 -21.89 -5.46 -5.13
CA PRO A 411 -21.37 -4.50 -6.08
C PRO A 411 -20.57 -3.39 -5.42
N ALA A 412 -20.69 -3.21 -4.09
CA ALA A 412 -19.88 -2.29 -3.31
C ALA A 412 -20.08 -2.49 -1.80
N LEU A 413 -19.08 -2.09 -1.02
CA LEU A 413 -19.10 -2.09 0.44
C LEU A 413 -18.73 -0.70 0.95
N VAL A 414 -19.45 -0.22 1.97
CA VAL A 414 -19.08 0.98 2.73
C VAL A 414 -18.67 0.58 4.14
N LYS A 415 -17.48 1.01 4.57
CA LYS A 415 -17.00 0.89 5.94
C LYS A 415 -17.15 2.23 6.66
N THR A 416 -17.65 2.18 7.89
CA THR A 416 -17.90 3.37 8.70
C THR A 416 -16.80 3.60 9.75
N VAL A 417 -16.85 4.72 10.46
CA VAL A 417 -15.96 5.04 11.59
C VAL A 417 -16.19 4.15 12.81
N TRP A 418 -17.36 3.50 12.88
CA TRP A 418 -17.73 2.59 13.98
C TRP A 418 -17.31 1.15 13.73
N GLY A 419 -16.69 0.88 12.57
CA GLY A 419 -16.22 -0.45 12.20
C GLY A 419 -17.24 -1.27 11.41
N ASP A 420 -18.49 -0.80 11.29
CA ASP A 420 -19.49 -1.45 10.42
C ASP A 420 -18.99 -1.47 8.98
N ARG A 421 -19.39 -2.51 8.26
CA ARG A 421 -19.18 -2.67 6.83
C ARG A 421 -20.47 -3.15 6.19
N ILE A 422 -21.07 -2.29 5.39
CA ILE A 422 -22.43 -2.44 4.89
C ILE A 422 -22.36 -2.72 3.39
N ALA A 423 -23.06 -3.77 2.93
CA ALA A 423 -23.22 -4.03 1.51
C ALA A 423 -24.23 -3.06 0.89
N ILE A 424 -23.86 -2.51 -0.26
CA ILE A 424 -24.71 -1.60 -1.04
C ILE A 424 -25.42 -2.44 -2.12
N ALA A 425 -26.73 -2.25 -2.25
CA ALA A 425 -27.55 -2.93 -3.25
C ALA A 425 -27.22 -2.45 -4.67
N GLU A 426 -27.23 -3.37 -5.64
CA GLU A 426 -26.88 -3.07 -7.04
C GLU A 426 -27.93 -2.18 -7.73
N SER A 427 -29.19 -2.35 -7.35
CA SER A 427 -30.36 -1.66 -7.90
C SER A 427 -30.23 -0.13 -7.89
N ALA A 428 -29.54 0.42 -6.90
CA ALA A 428 -29.47 1.87 -6.72
C ALA A 428 -28.56 2.57 -7.73
N ASN A 429 -27.50 1.90 -8.23
CA ASN A 429 -26.40 2.50 -9.00
C ASN A 429 -26.14 3.99 -8.65
N PRO A 430 -25.90 4.32 -7.37
CA PRO A 430 -25.94 5.71 -6.93
C PRO A 430 -24.77 6.49 -7.54
N GLU A 431 -25.06 7.73 -7.93
CA GLU A 431 -24.04 8.69 -8.33
C GLU A 431 -23.62 9.54 -7.13
N ILE A 432 -22.32 9.56 -6.86
CA ILE A 432 -21.75 10.35 -5.77
C ILE A 432 -21.19 11.63 -6.38
N ALA A 433 -21.74 12.76 -5.96
CA ALA A 433 -21.26 14.09 -6.34
C ALA A 433 -19.98 14.42 -5.58
N LEU A 434 -18.89 14.63 -6.32
CA LEU A 434 -17.55 14.87 -5.79
C LEU A 434 -16.99 16.19 -6.35
N ALA A 435 -16.16 16.87 -5.57
CA ALA A 435 -15.40 18.04 -6.00
C ALA A 435 -13.90 17.77 -5.87
N SER A 436 -13.15 18.04 -6.94
CA SER A 436 -11.68 18.08 -6.92
C SER A 436 -11.18 19.53 -6.85
N ALA A 437 -9.86 19.72 -6.82
CA ALA A 437 -9.26 21.06 -6.92
C ALA A 437 -9.53 21.78 -8.27
N TRP A 438 -10.06 21.07 -9.28
CA TRP A 438 -10.23 21.58 -10.65
C TRP A 438 -11.68 21.66 -11.13
N GLY A 439 -12.61 21.06 -10.38
CA GLY A 439 -14.02 21.03 -10.76
C GLY A 439 -14.79 19.92 -10.07
N SER A 440 -16.11 20.00 -10.20
CA SER A 440 -17.06 19.00 -9.70
C SER A 440 -17.38 17.96 -10.77
N PHE A 441 -17.71 16.75 -10.34
CA PHE A 441 -18.10 15.64 -11.18
C PHE A 441 -18.90 14.61 -10.38
N ALA A 442 -19.71 13.81 -11.07
CA ALA A 442 -20.41 12.67 -10.49
C ALA A 442 -19.71 11.37 -10.88
N VAL A 443 -19.70 10.40 -9.96
CA VAL A 443 -19.13 9.07 -10.19
C VAL A 443 -20.14 8.01 -9.78
N LYS A 444 -20.36 7.04 -10.65
CA LYS A 444 -21.20 5.88 -10.33
C LYS A 444 -20.44 4.94 -9.41
N LEU A 445 -21.13 4.35 -8.45
CA LEU A 445 -20.52 3.46 -7.48
C LEU A 445 -19.68 2.33 -8.10
N ARG A 446 -20.15 1.73 -9.20
CA ARG A 446 -19.44 0.68 -9.95
C ARG A 446 -18.11 1.13 -10.57
N GLU A 447 -17.89 2.43 -10.70
CA GLU A 447 -16.67 3.02 -11.26
C GLU A 447 -15.67 3.37 -10.17
N ILE A 448 -16.10 3.38 -8.90
CA ILE A 448 -15.25 3.60 -7.74
C ILE A 448 -14.51 2.29 -7.45
N ARG A 449 -13.19 2.29 -7.59
CA ARG A 449 -12.35 1.21 -7.08
C ARG A 449 -12.20 1.34 -5.56
N GLY A 450 -12.05 2.57 -5.07
CA GLY A 450 -12.01 2.86 -3.64
C GLY A 450 -12.09 4.36 -3.37
N LEU A 451 -12.65 4.74 -2.24
CA LEU A 451 -12.71 6.12 -1.76
C LEU A 451 -12.35 6.12 -0.27
N PHE A 452 -11.25 6.81 0.07
CA PHE A 452 -10.60 6.72 1.39
C PHE A 452 -10.41 8.09 2.00
N PRO A 453 -10.66 8.29 3.31
CA PRO A 453 -10.34 9.55 3.97
C PRO A 453 -8.82 9.73 4.06
N VAL A 454 -8.39 10.96 3.83
CA VAL A 454 -7.02 11.44 3.98
C VAL A 454 -7.10 12.65 4.91
N ARG A 455 -6.47 12.54 6.08
CA ARG A 455 -6.54 13.60 7.12
C ARG A 455 -5.56 14.74 6.84
N ASP A 456 -4.40 14.44 6.26
CA ASP A 456 -3.30 15.39 6.08
C ASP A 456 -3.00 15.70 4.60
N PRO A 457 -2.65 16.95 4.25
CA PRO A 457 -2.58 18.14 5.12
C PRO A 457 -3.95 18.76 5.44
N GLN A 458 -5.01 18.33 4.76
CA GLN A 458 -6.39 18.76 5.02
C GLN A 458 -7.33 17.56 4.86
N PRO A 459 -8.40 17.46 5.66
CA PRO A 459 -9.39 16.41 5.52
C PRO A 459 -10.00 16.42 4.12
N ARG A 460 -9.80 15.32 3.40
CA ARG A 460 -10.36 15.07 2.07
C ARG A 460 -10.46 13.58 1.85
N PHE A 461 -10.94 13.17 0.69
CA PHE A 461 -10.92 11.79 0.26
C PHE A 461 -9.90 11.59 -0.87
N LEU A 462 -9.39 10.38 -0.99
CA LEU A 462 -8.66 9.88 -2.13
C LEU A 462 -9.58 8.90 -2.86
N LEU A 463 -10.04 9.31 -4.03
CA LEU A 463 -10.82 8.50 -4.96
C LEU A 463 -9.85 7.75 -5.89
N SER A 464 -10.02 6.45 -6.02
CA SER A 464 -9.45 5.61 -7.07
C SER A 464 -10.58 5.08 -7.95
N LEU A 465 -10.45 5.19 -9.27
CA LEU A 465 -11.44 4.74 -10.25
C LEU A 465 -10.98 3.47 -10.99
N VAL A 466 -11.96 2.73 -11.54
CA VAL A 466 -11.73 1.51 -12.35
C VAL A 466 -10.98 1.79 -13.66
N ASP A 467 -11.01 3.03 -14.16
CA ASP A 467 -10.22 3.46 -15.33
C ASP A 467 -8.73 3.70 -14.99
N GLY A 468 -8.38 3.81 -13.71
CA GLY A 468 -7.03 4.10 -13.23
C GLY A 468 -6.83 5.54 -12.75
N SER A 469 -7.83 6.41 -12.86
CA SER A 469 -7.76 7.75 -12.28
C SER A 469 -7.69 7.69 -10.76
N ARG A 470 -6.93 8.60 -10.16
CA ARG A 470 -6.72 8.73 -8.73
C ARG A 470 -6.71 10.21 -8.34
N LEU A 471 -7.66 10.63 -7.51
CA LEU A 471 -7.90 12.04 -7.23
C LEU A 471 -8.14 12.30 -5.76
N HIS A 472 -7.59 13.39 -5.27
CA HIS A 472 -8.05 14.00 -4.04
C HIS A 472 -9.38 14.74 -4.31
N VAL A 473 -10.41 14.35 -3.57
CA VAL A 473 -11.79 14.84 -3.74
C VAL A 473 -12.45 15.13 -2.40
N ILE A 474 -13.55 15.88 -2.43
CA ILE A 474 -14.42 16.13 -1.29
C ILE A 474 -15.86 15.76 -1.73
N PRO A 475 -16.59 14.93 -0.99
CA PRO A 475 -18.02 14.73 -1.22
C PRO A 475 -18.76 16.06 -1.14
N GLN A 476 -19.55 16.40 -2.16
CA GLN A 476 -20.31 17.65 -2.17
C GLN A 476 -21.52 17.61 -1.24
N GLN A 477 -22.00 16.40 -0.93
CA GLN A 477 -23.12 16.18 -0.03
C GLN A 477 -22.59 15.85 1.38
N PRO A 478 -23.18 16.43 2.44
CA PRO A 478 -22.80 16.12 3.81
C PRO A 478 -23.20 14.69 4.20
N THR A 479 -24.20 14.13 3.51
CA THR A 479 -24.72 12.78 3.70
C THR A 479 -24.75 12.04 2.37
N LEU A 480 -24.43 10.75 2.39
CA LEU A 480 -24.57 9.82 1.28
C LEU A 480 -25.85 9.01 1.47
N ALA A 481 -26.78 9.13 0.54
CA ALA A 481 -27.95 8.26 0.46
C ALA A 481 -27.57 6.96 -0.25
N LEU A 482 -27.64 5.84 0.46
CA LEU A 482 -27.24 4.53 -0.05
C LEU A 482 -28.37 3.54 0.14
N GLU A 483 -28.67 2.74 -0.88
CA GLU A 483 -29.55 1.58 -0.76
C GLU A 483 -28.69 0.38 -0.36
N THR A 484 -29.03 -0.27 0.73
CA THR A 484 -28.28 -1.39 1.30
C THR A 484 -29.04 -2.68 1.10
N THR A 485 -28.31 -3.80 1.09
CA THR A 485 -28.91 -5.13 0.94
C THR A 485 -29.81 -5.51 2.11
N ARG A 486 -29.50 -5.03 3.33
CA ARG A 486 -30.17 -5.45 4.58
C ARG A 486 -31.10 -4.41 5.20
N PHE A 487 -30.81 -3.12 5.06
CA PHE A 487 -31.58 -2.04 5.70
C PHE A 487 -32.36 -1.16 4.71
N GLY A 488 -32.32 -1.49 3.41
CA GLY A 488 -32.88 -0.62 2.38
C GLY A 488 -32.15 0.73 2.34
N ALA A 489 -32.89 1.83 2.17
CA ALA A 489 -32.31 3.16 2.07
C ALA A 489 -31.80 3.68 3.44
N ILE A 490 -30.51 3.95 3.54
CA ILE A 490 -29.86 4.59 4.69
C ILE A 490 -29.24 5.93 4.28
N GLN A 491 -29.04 6.80 5.27
CA GLN A 491 -28.23 8.02 5.12
C GLN A 491 -27.01 7.93 6.03
N LEU A 492 -25.82 8.03 5.44
CA LEU A 492 -24.56 8.06 6.18
C LEU A 492 -23.93 9.43 6.07
N ALA A 493 -23.38 10.00 7.14
CA ALA A 493 -22.60 11.22 7.00
C ALA A 493 -21.33 10.92 6.19
N SER A 494 -20.94 11.80 5.28
CA SER A 494 -19.72 11.65 4.50
C SER A 494 -18.48 11.52 5.39
N SER A 495 -18.49 12.16 6.57
CA SER A 495 -17.42 12.04 7.59
C SER A 495 -17.36 10.69 8.30
N GLU A 496 -18.44 9.91 8.27
CA GLU A 496 -18.51 8.58 8.89
C GLU A 496 -17.93 7.52 7.96
N VAL A 497 -17.75 7.80 6.68
CA VAL A 497 -17.17 6.85 5.73
C VAL A 497 -15.66 6.76 5.92
N THR A 498 -15.18 5.60 6.35
CA THR A 498 -13.75 5.29 6.40
C THR A 498 -13.25 4.61 5.13
N LEU A 499 -14.15 4.00 4.37
CA LEU A 499 -13.85 3.41 3.07
C LEU A 499 -15.13 3.15 2.30
N LEU A 500 -15.20 3.54 1.03
CA LEU A 500 -16.20 3.06 0.10
C LEU A 500 -15.49 2.32 -1.04
N SER A 501 -15.68 1.01 -1.13
CA SER A 501 -15.08 0.14 -2.15
C SER A 501 -16.15 -0.28 -3.13
N GLY A 502 -15.88 -0.21 -4.43
CA GLY A 502 -16.71 -0.86 -5.44
C GLY A 502 -16.53 -2.38 -5.42
N ALA A 503 -17.22 -3.05 -6.35
CA ALA A 503 -17.25 -4.49 -6.49
C ALA A 503 -15.82 -5.02 -6.56
N PRO A 504 -15.54 -6.19 -5.97
CA PRO A 504 -14.27 -6.85 -6.19
C PRO A 504 -14.14 -7.12 -7.69
N LEU A 505 -13.39 -6.26 -8.38
CA LEU A 505 -13.00 -6.51 -9.76
C LEU A 505 -12.33 -7.88 -9.77
N GLU A 506 -12.69 -8.72 -10.75
CA GLU A 506 -11.99 -9.96 -11.07
C GLU A 506 -10.49 -9.76 -10.90
N LYS A 507 -9.76 -10.79 -10.43
CA LYS A 507 -8.32 -10.74 -10.12
C LYS A 507 -7.51 -10.10 -11.27
N ARG A 508 -7.49 -8.77 -11.33
CA ARG A 508 -6.69 -8.01 -12.26
C ARG A 508 -5.29 -8.11 -11.74
N THR A 509 -4.46 -8.80 -12.49
CA THR A 509 -3.03 -8.84 -12.26
C THR A 509 -2.49 -7.43 -12.52
N ARG A 510 -1.41 -7.07 -11.80
CA ARG A 510 -0.71 -5.80 -12.02
C ARG A 510 -0.30 -5.59 -13.48
N LYS A 511 0.00 -6.70 -14.18
CA LYS A 511 0.33 -6.71 -15.61
C LYS A 511 -0.80 -6.08 -16.43
N ASN A 512 -2.04 -6.46 -16.17
CA ASN A 512 -3.21 -5.92 -16.88
C ASN A 512 -3.42 -4.43 -16.58
N ASP A 513 -3.26 -3.99 -15.34
CA ASP A 513 -3.41 -2.57 -14.97
C ASP A 513 -2.30 -1.71 -15.62
N GLN A 514 -1.06 -2.20 -15.69
CA GLN A 514 0.06 -1.51 -16.33
C GLN A 514 -0.09 -1.46 -17.86
N GLU A 515 -0.51 -2.57 -18.48
CA GLU A 515 -0.80 -2.63 -19.91
C GLU A 515 -1.94 -1.67 -20.26
N ARG A 516 -3.02 -1.65 -19.48
CA ARG A 516 -4.14 -0.72 -19.68
C ARG A 516 -3.73 0.74 -19.49
N ALA A 517 -2.95 1.04 -18.44
CA ALA A 517 -2.40 2.37 -18.20
C ALA A 517 -1.50 2.84 -19.37
N SER A 518 -0.86 1.91 -20.08
CA SER A 518 -0.03 2.23 -21.26
C SER A 518 -0.85 2.58 -22.51
N ARG A 519 -2.14 2.17 -22.54
CA ARG A 519 -3.06 2.33 -23.67
C ARG A 519 -4.00 3.53 -23.55
N VAL A 520 -3.98 4.25 -22.43
CA VAL A 520 -4.85 5.42 -22.19
C VAL A 520 -4.02 6.67 -21.94
N PRO A 521 -4.46 7.86 -22.37
CA PRO A 521 -3.79 9.10 -22.02
C PRO A 521 -3.85 9.34 -20.50
N LEU A 522 -2.70 9.63 -19.90
CA LEU A 522 -2.55 9.80 -18.46
C LEU A 522 -1.93 11.16 -18.14
N LEU A 523 -2.55 11.86 -17.20
CA LEU A 523 -2.10 13.13 -16.68
C LEU A 523 -1.77 12.99 -15.19
N PHE A 524 -0.51 13.23 -14.84
CA PHE A 524 0.00 13.24 -13.49
C PHE A 524 0.11 14.68 -12.99
N LEU A 525 -0.50 14.92 -11.85
CA LEU A 525 -0.65 16.23 -11.24
C LEU A 525 0.00 16.24 -9.86
N ARG A 526 0.22 17.44 -9.32
CA ARG A 526 0.71 17.64 -7.96
C ARG A 526 -0.17 16.93 -6.93
N GLY A 527 0.44 16.53 -5.82
CA GLY A 527 -0.25 15.82 -4.74
C GLY A 527 -0.64 14.39 -5.09
N GLU A 528 0.14 13.71 -5.94
CA GLU A 528 -0.08 12.30 -6.35
C GLU A 528 -1.41 12.05 -7.08
N ASN A 529 -2.02 13.10 -7.64
CA ASN A 529 -3.22 13.00 -8.47
C ASN A 529 -2.86 12.45 -9.86
N ARG A 530 -3.69 11.55 -10.39
CA ARG A 530 -3.56 10.92 -11.70
C ARG A 530 -4.92 10.94 -12.40
N LEU A 531 -5.00 11.39 -13.65
CA LEU A 531 -6.22 11.41 -14.42
C LEU A 531 -6.05 10.59 -15.69
N VAL A 532 -7.06 9.78 -16.02
CA VAL A 532 -7.26 9.27 -17.37
C VAL A 532 -8.11 10.30 -18.11
N CYS A 533 -7.47 11.18 -18.88
CA CYS A 533 -8.13 12.32 -19.52
C CYS A 533 -7.48 12.68 -20.85
N ARG A 534 -8.22 13.37 -21.72
CA ARG A 534 -7.68 13.92 -22.97
C ARG A 534 -7.36 15.40 -22.79
N LEU A 535 -6.37 15.90 -23.53
CA LEU A 535 -6.20 17.34 -23.67
C LEU A 535 -7.32 17.88 -24.56
N ALA A 536 -8.01 18.92 -24.11
CA ALA A 536 -9.16 19.49 -24.82
C ALA A 536 -8.76 20.66 -25.75
N SER A 537 -7.50 21.09 -25.71
CA SER A 537 -6.94 22.01 -26.71
C SER A 537 -6.44 21.22 -27.91
N GLU A 538 -6.65 21.73 -29.12
CA GLU A 538 -6.04 21.13 -30.33
C GLU A 538 -4.53 21.37 -30.35
N GLN A 539 -4.08 22.55 -29.93
CA GLN A 539 -2.67 22.94 -29.92
C GLN A 539 -2.23 23.51 -28.56
N LEU A 540 -0.94 23.34 -28.24
CA LEU A 540 -0.27 23.97 -27.11
C LEU A 540 0.77 24.97 -27.62
N GLU A 541 0.71 26.19 -27.11
CA GLU A 541 1.71 27.23 -27.39
C GLU A 541 2.86 27.15 -26.37
N VAL A 542 4.07 26.91 -26.88
CA VAL A 542 5.29 26.72 -26.10
C VAL A 542 6.30 27.79 -26.42
N GLU A 543 6.66 28.59 -25.43
CA GLU A 543 7.75 29.57 -25.51
C GLU A 543 9.08 28.85 -25.31
N THR A 544 9.92 28.82 -26.34
CA THR A 544 11.28 28.25 -26.29
C THR A 544 12.32 29.39 -26.29
N ASP A 545 13.59 29.06 -26.04
CA ASP A 545 14.67 30.07 -26.04
C ASP A 545 14.85 30.79 -27.39
N THR A 546 14.34 30.22 -28.50
CA THR A 546 14.54 30.77 -29.85
C THR A 546 13.26 31.26 -30.51
N ALA A 547 12.10 30.69 -30.20
CA ALA A 547 10.81 31.06 -30.79
C ALA A 547 9.63 30.46 -30.03
N ASP A 548 8.43 30.99 -30.31
CA ASP A 548 7.18 30.34 -29.94
C ASP A 548 6.89 29.18 -30.90
N VAL A 549 6.56 28.02 -30.35
CA VAL A 549 6.28 26.78 -31.09
C VAL A 549 4.87 26.30 -30.76
N MET A 550 4.07 26.07 -31.80
CA MET A 550 2.76 25.43 -31.67
C MET A 550 2.91 23.92 -31.78
N ILE A 551 2.50 23.19 -30.72
CA ILE A 551 2.53 21.74 -30.67
C ILE A 551 1.11 21.20 -30.80
N ASP A 552 0.85 20.39 -31.83
CA ASP A 552 -0.40 19.66 -31.98
C ASP A 552 -0.53 18.57 -30.90
N THR A 553 -1.57 18.66 -30.07
CA THR A 553 -1.82 17.73 -28.98
C THR A 553 -2.08 16.30 -29.45
N ALA A 554 -2.62 16.11 -30.66
CA ALA A 554 -2.81 14.78 -31.23
C ALA A 554 -1.47 14.06 -31.47
N THR A 555 -0.39 14.83 -31.68
CA THR A 555 0.96 14.29 -31.89
C THR A 555 1.80 14.25 -30.61
N LEU A 556 1.31 14.79 -29.49
CA LEU A 556 2.05 14.87 -28.24
C LEU A 556 2.10 13.50 -27.55
N LEU A 557 3.28 12.88 -27.45
CA LEU A 557 3.48 11.61 -26.76
C LEU A 557 3.70 11.80 -25.27
N SER A 558 4.47 12.83 -24.89
CA SER A 558 4.70 13.13 -23.49
C SER A 558 5.07 14.59 -23.25
N LEU A 559 4.74 15.05 -22.05
CA LEU A 559 5.04 16.36 -21.49
C LEU A 559 5.55 16.14 -20.08
N GLU A 560 6.79 16.51 -19.77
CA GLU A 560 7.40 16.29 -18.45
C GLU A 560 7.97 17.58 -17.92
N ARG A 561 7.64 17.92 -16.68
CA ARG A 561 8.18 19.10 -16.02
C ARG A 561 9.65 18.88 -15.65
N THR A 562 10.55 19.75 -16.11
CA THR A 562 12.00 19.63 -15.85
C THR A 562 12.51 20.59 -14.77
N ALA A 563 11.77 21.66 -14.48
CA ALA A 563 12.13 22.65 -13.47
C ALA A 563 10.96 23.00 -12.53
N GLU A 564 11.29 23.26 -11.27
CA GLU A 564 10.36 23.76 -10.26
C GLU A 564 10.05 25.26 -10.45
N PRO A 565 8.95 25.79 -9.86
CA PRO A 565 8.61 27.21 -9.98
C PRO A 565 9.78 28.12 -9.55
N PRO A 566 9.89 29.35 -10.08
CA PRO A 566 8.82 30.12 -10.73
C PRO A 566 8.63 29.85 -12.23
N ALA A 567 9.66 29.39 -12.96
CA ALA A 567 9.54 29.06 -14.38
C ALA A 567 9.19 27.58 -14.54
N ALA A 568 7.92 27.27 -14.84
CA ALA A 568 7.52 25.89 -15.16
C ALA A 568 7.99 25.55 -16.58
N VAL A 569 9.25 25.12 -16.69
CA VAL A 569 9.83 24.61 -17.95
C VAL A 569 9.45 23.14 -18.10
N PHE A 570 9.01 22.77 -19.29
CA PHE A 570 8.62 21.42 -19.66
C PHE A 570 9.46 20.91 -20.83
N ARG A 571 9.68 19.60 -20.83
CA ARG A 571 10.17 18.82 -21.95
C ARG A 571 8.99 18.17 -22.65
N PHE A 572 8.91 18.33 -23.97
CA PHE A 572 7.86 17.83 -24.83
C PHE A 572 8.45 16.80 -25.79
N ARG A 573 7.77 15.68 -25.97
CA ARG A 573 8.11 14.67 -26.97
C ARG A 573 6.91 14.45 -27.89
N THR A 574 7.11 14.58 -29.20
CA THR A 574 6.06 14.45 -30.22
C THR A 574 6.32 13.25 -31.14
N ALA A 575 5.26 12.67 -31.70
CA ALA A 575 5.32 11.49 -32.57
C ALA A 575 5.82 11.79 -33.99
N ARG A 576 5.71 13.03 -34.48
CA ARG A 576 6.13 13.37 -35.85
C ARG A 576 7.66 13.48 -35.96
N GLN A 577 8.23 12.60 -36.80
CA GLN A 577 9.59 12.61 -37.37
C GLN A 577 10.76 12.78 -36.37
N GLY A 578 11.24 11.67 -35.81
CA GLY A 578 12.59 11.56 -35.23
C GLY A 578 12.73 11.85 -33.73
N GLU A 579 11.66 11.72 -32.95
CA GLU A 579 11.66 11.96 -31.48
C GLU A 579 12.33 13.29 -31.08
N ARG A 580 12.07 14.37 -31.82
CA ARG A 580 12.64 15.68 -31.45
C ARG A 580 12.07 16.12 -30.11
N GLU A 581 12.93 16.19 -29.09
CA GLU A 581 12.59 16.78 -27.80
C GLU A 581 12.58 18.30 -27.93
N ILE A 582 11.47 18.93 -27.56
CA ILE A 582 11.35 20.39 -27.44
C ILE A 582 11.38 20.72 -25.95
N THR A 583 12.13 21.75 -25.55
CA THR A 583 12.11 22.26 -24.17
C THR A 583 11.66 23.70 -24.19
N GLY A 584 10.71 24.06 -23.34
CA GLY A 584 10.16 25.42 -23.27
C GLY A 584 9.12 25.56 -22.15
N ALA A 585 8.59 26.77 -21.98
CA ALA A 585 7.51 27.06 -21.05
C ALA A 585 6.16 27.04 -21.78
N LEU A 586 5.11 26.53 -21.12
CA LEU A 586 3.75 26.68 -21.64
C LEU A 586 3.30 28.14 -21.45
N ARG A 587 2.85 28.79 -22.53
CA ARG A 587 2.34 30.17 -22.46
C ARG A 587 1.01 30.26 -21.72
N ALA A 588 0.19 29.23 -21.85
CA ALA A 588 -1.09 29.14 -21.15
C ALA A 588 -0.87 28.98 -19.63
N ILE A 589 -1.67 29.69 -18.82
CA ILE A 589 -1.65 29.54 -17.36
C ILE A 589 -2.35 28.26 -16.88
N ALA A 590 -3.22 27.69 -17.72
CA ALA A 590 -3.95 26.46 -17.48
C ALA A 590 -4.14 25.67 -18.78
N ILE A 591 -4.15 24.35 -18.68
CA ILE A 591 -4.41 23.42 -19.79
C ILE A 591 -5.84 22.91 -19.65
N PRO A 592 -6.69 23.08 -20.68
CA PRO A 592 -8.01 22.49 -20.67
C PRO A 592 -7.90 20.98 -20.91
N VAL A 593 -8.56 20.19 -20.06
CA VAL A 593 -8.63 18.74 -20.17
C VAL A 593 -10.06 18.28 -20.17
N GLU A 594 -10.34 17.21 -20.90
CA GLU A 594 -11.63 16.52 -20.87
C GLU A 594 -11.50 15.27 -20.00
N PHE A 595 -12.22 15.29 -18.87
CA PHE A 595 -12.29 14.19 -17.93
C PHE A 595 -13.76 13.79 -17.75
N ARG A 596 -14.11 12.57 -18.19
CA ARG A 596 -15.46 12.00 -18.07
C ARG A 596 -16.55 12.92 -18.62
N GLY A 597 -16.34 13.49 -19.80
CA GLY A 597 -17.26 14.42 -20.46
C GLY A 597 -17.33 15.81 -19.82
N THR A 598 -16.57 16.06 -18.74
CA THR A 598 -16.46 17.37 -18.11
C THR A 598 -15.16 18.03 -18.54
N ARG A 599 -15.22 19.31 -18.92
CA ARG A 599 -14.03 20.10 -19.25
C ARG A 599 -13.50 20.79 -18.00
N TRP A 600 -12.25 20.53 -17.64
CA TRP A 600 -11.55 21.18 -16.53
C TRP A 600 -10.42 22.06 -17.06
N ALA A 601 -10.09 23.12 -16.33
CA ALA A 601 -8.91 23.96 -16.59
C ALA A 601 -7.85 23.70 -15.52
N ILE A 602 -6.82 22.94 -15.85
CA ILE A 602 -5.77 22.54 -14.90
C ILE A 602 -4.63 23.55 -14.93
N PRO A 603 -4.33 24.26 -13.82
CA PRO A 603 -3.20 25.19 -13.79
C PRO A 603 -1.89 24.50 -14.16
N VAL A 604 -1.09 25.11 -15.03
CA VAL A 604 0.21 24.55 -15.48
C VAL A 604 1.13 24.25 -14.30
N ARG A 605 1.08 25.06 -13.24
CA ARG A 605 1.84 24.81 -12.00
C ARG A 605 1.50 23.48 -11.31
N HIS A 606 0.31 22.92 -11.54
CA HIS A 606 -0.12 21.62 -10.99
C HIS A 606 0.27 20.44 -11.88
N LEU A 607 0.69 20.68 -13.11
CA LEU A 607 1.13 19.66 -14.04
C LEU A 607 2.51 19.13 -13.64
N ASN A 608 2.64 17.81 -13.58
CA ASN A 608 3.94 17.14 -13.42
C ASN A 608 4.34 16.42 -14.72
N HIS A 609 3.43 15.58 -15.23
CA HIS A 609 3.69 14.78 -16.41
C HIS A 609 2.39 14.50 -17.16
N PHE A 610 2.41 14.49 -18.48
CA PHE A 610 1.36 13.92 -19.32
C PHE A 610 1.98 12.91 -20.26
N ARG A 611 1.25 11.82 -20.52
CA ARG A 611 1.62 10.77 -21.44
C ARG A 611 0.42 10.38 -22.29
N GLN A 612 0.62 10.28 -23.59
CA GLN A 612 -0.33 9.71 -24.53
C GLN A 612 0.27 8.41 -25.08
N PRO A 613 -0.52 7.34 -25.25
CA PRO A 613 -0.09 6.19 -26.03
C PRO A 613 0.32 6.65 -27.43
N ALA A 614 1.35 6.02 -28.00
CA ALA A 614 1.61 6.19 -29.42
C ALA A 614 0.36 5.74 -30.20
N PRO A 615 -0.01 6.42 -31.30
CA PRO A 615 -1.02 5.89 -32.20
C PRO A 615 -0.59 4.47 -32.57
N ALA A 616 -1.52 3.51 -32.50
CA ALA A 616 -1.24 2.16 -32.94
C ALA A 616 -0.72 2.25 -34.38
N SER A 617 0.46 1.71 -34.65
CA SER A 617 0.95 1.62 -36.01
C SER A 617 -0.04 0.77 -36.79
N ASP A 618 -0.50 1.27 -37.94
CA ASP A 618 -1.50 0.57 -38.78
C ASP A 618 -1.08 -0.89 -39.09
N GLU A 619 0.22 -1.21 -39.02
CA GLU A 619 0.79 -2.55 -39.19
C GLU A 619 0.33 -3.61 -38.17
N GLU A 620 0.03 -3.24 -36.91
CA GLU A 620 -0.34 -4.22 -35.87
C GLU A 620 -1.81 -4.65 -35.96
N THR A 621 -2.65 -3.86 -36.62
CA THR A 621 -4.08 -4.18 -36.81
C THR A 621 -4.33 -5.18 -37.95
N ALA A 622 -3.32 -5.48 -38.77
CA ALA A 622 -3.47 -6.36 -39.93
C ALA A 622 -3.31 -7.86 -39.62
N GLU A 623 -2.77 -8.24 -38.44
CA GLU A 623 -2.47 -9.65 -38.12
C GLU A 623 -3.54 -10.35 -37.27
N ASP A 624 -4.47 -9.63 -36.63
CA ASP A 624 -5.48 -10.23 -35.73
C ASP A 624 -6.89 -10.36 -36.38
N ASP A 625 -7.03 -10.01 -37.65
CA ASP A 625 -8.28 -10.19 -38.43
C ASP A 625 -8.30 -11.54 -39.18
N THR A 626 -7.71 -12.58 -38.57
CA THR A 626 -8.03 -13.96 -38.98
C THR A 626 -9.41 -14.29 -38.46
N ALA A 627 -10.40 -14.08 -39.33
CA ALA A 627 -11.80 -14.45 -39.08
C ALA A 627 -11.87 -15.84 -38.40
N PRO A 628 -12.67 -16.00 -37.33
CA PRO A 628 -12.80 -17.30 -36.67
C PRO A 628 -13.25 -18.34 -37.69
N THR A 629 -12.41 -19.34 -37.93
CA THR A 629 -12.74 -20.49 -38.78
C THR A 629 -14.06 -21.08 -38.30
N PRO A 630 -15.09 -21.22 -39.15
CA PRO A 630 -16.36 -21.79 -38.75
C PRO A 630 -16.10 -23.21 -38.22
N THR A 631 -16.39 -23.41 -36.95
CA THR A 631 -16.22 -24.71 -36.29
C THR A 631 -17.18 -25.71 -36.94
N GLU A 632 -16.63 -26.71 -37.62
CA GLU A 632 -17.38 -27.84 -38.16
C GLU A 632 -18.22 -28.51 -37.07
N GLY A 633 -19.45 -28.86 -37.46
CA GLY A 633 -20.50 -29.35 -36.57
C GLY A 633 -20.12 -30.58 -35.76
N VAL A 634 -20.28 -30.47 -34.45
CA VAL A 634 -20.39 -31.62 -33.56
C VAL A 634 -21.79 -32.20 -33.70
N LEU A 635 -21.86 -33.39 -34.32
CA LEU A 635 -23.03 -34.25 -34.37
C LEU A 635 -23.52 -34.60 -32.96
N VAL A 636 -24.75 -34.18 -32.64
CA VAL A 636 -25.47 -34.63 -31.44
C VAL A 636 -26.13 -35.99 -31.72
N PRO A 637 -25.95 -37.01 -30.86
CA PRO A 637 -26.66 -38.29 -31.02
C PRO A 637 -28.14 -38.12 -30.70
N ARG A 638 -28.97 -38.49 -31.68
CA ARG A 638 -30.42 -38.55 -31.62
C ARG A 638 -30.84 -39.78 -30.79
N ALA A 639 -31.45 -39.57 -29.62
CA ALA A 639 -32.13 -40.64 -28.89
C ALA A 639 -33.55 -40.22 -28.49
N LEU A 640 -34.47 -41.15 -28.75
CA LEU A 640 -35.91 -41.11 -28.59
C LEU A 640 -36.39 -40.62 -27.22
N ARG A 641 -37.51 -39.89 -27.21
CA ARG A 641 -38.74 -40.34 -26.53
C ARG A 641 -39.95 -39.47 -26.88
N ASP A 642 -40.89 -40.10 -27.57
CA ASP A 642 -42.29 -39.70 -27.63
C ASP A 642 -42.94 -39.74 -26.25
N ARG A 643 -43.77 -38.74 -25.93
CA ARG A 643 -45.04 -38.91 -25.20
C ARG A 643 -45.97 -37.70 -25.41
N PRO A 644 -47.29 -37.91 -25.58
CA PRO A 644 -48.22 -36.85 -25.95
C PRO A 644 -48.81 -36.17 -24.71
N THR A 645 -48.90 -34.84 -24.73
CA THR A 645 -49.68 -34.08 -23.74
C THR A 645 -51.12 -33.92 -24.23
N GLY A 646 -52.01 -34.60 -23.54
CA GLY A 646 -53.45 -34.45 -23.68
C GLY A 646 -53.98 -33.17 -23.02
N ARG A 647 -55.05 -32.65 -23.62
CA ARG A 647 -55.94 -31.59 -23.13
C ARG A 647 -56.37 -31.79 -21.67
N GLY A 648 -56.49 -30.69 -20.94
CA GLY A 648 -57.19 -30.63 -19.65
C GLY A 648 -57.56 -29.21 -19.23
N ILE A 649 -58.80 -28.84 -19.52
CA ILE A 649 -59.51 -27.60 -19.15
C ILE A 649 -59.63 -27.47 -17.62
N ARG A 650 -59.51 -26.26 -17.05
CA ARG A 650 -60.35 -25.78 -15.93
C ARG A 650 -60.28 -24.26 -15.72
N LYS A 651 -61.47 -23.65 -15.69
CA LYS A 651 -61.80 -22.30 -15.21
C LYS A 651 -61.55 -22.17 -13.69
N PRO A 652 -61.47 -20.95 -13.14
CA PRO A 652 -61.98 -20.67 -11.81
C PRO A 652 -63.30 -19.89 -11.89
N LEU A 653 -64.29 -20.39 -11.17
CA LEU A 653 -65.44 -19.62 -10.68
C LEU A 653 -65.14 -19.21 -9.22
N SER A 654 -65.64 -18.03 -8.88
CA SER A 654 -65.65 -17.35 -7.59
C SER A 654 -66.11 -18.19 -6.38
N GLN A 655 -65.62 -17.90 -5.16
CA GLN A 655 -66.27 -17.03 -4.14
C GLN A 655 -65.70 -17.27 -2.72
N ASP A 656 -65.34 -16.16 -2.07
CA ASP A 656 -65.36 -15.78 -0.64
C ASP A 656 -64.99 -16.79 0.47
N ALA A 657 -63.77 -16.62 1.01
CA ALA A 657 -63.40 -16.49 2.43
C ALA A 657 -61.92 -16.10 2.53
#